data_AF-A0A7G9FN84-F1
#
_entry.id   AF-A0A7G9FN84-F1
#
_cell.length_a   1.000
_cell.length_b   1.000
_cell.length_c   1.000
_cell.angle_alpha   90.00
_cell.angle_beta   90.00
_cell.angle_gamma   90.00
#
_symmetry.space_group_name_H-M   'P 1'
#
loop_
_entity.id
_entity.type
_entity.pdbx_description
1 polymer ?
#
loop_
_entity_poly.entity_id
_entity_poly.type
_entity_poly.pdbx_seq_one_letter_code
_entity_poly.pdbx_strand_id
1 'polypeptide(L)'
;MNAKWKRLVTAILMMALLLGPIVSMQTPARAADGEDDNTFIVGFDAEFPPYGYKDDNGEYVGFDLDLAQEVCDRNGWTLKKQPIEWNSKDMELNSGSISCIWNGFTMNGREDDYTWTKPYVDNSQVVVVRKDSGITQLNDLSGKVVAVQADSSALAALTGEDASEENKALCATFKDLQQVGDYNSAFMNLESGAVNAICMDIGVANYEIESRGDKFMMLEDRLSSEEYGIGFKKGNTELRDKVQATLLDMLADGTFDEIAEKWGLEESICLTADDEVQEETAADDNTFVVGFDAEFPPYGYKNDDGEYVGFDLDLAQEVCDRNGWILKKQPIEWNSKDMELNSGSISCIWNGFTMNGREDAYTWTTPYVDNSQVVVVRKDSGITQLSDLSGKVVAVQADSSALAALTGEDASEENLALAETFKDLQQVGDYNSAFMNLESGAVNAICMDIGVANYEIASRGDKFVMLEDRLSSEEYGIGFKLGNTELRDKVQATLLDMLADGTFEEIAEKWGLEESICLSPDDQVQDGNVAATATDSTSTGKKNTSFWDKFCSITKQLAEGLLASLVIFFLTLLFSLPLGLLVAAGRMCKIAPIRWLVKFYISIARGTPLMLQLLVVFYGPYYLFGATLTTSYRFQAVIIGFALNYAAYFAEIYRSGIQAVPQGQHEAAKILGYSKSQTFFKIVFPQMAKNILPSVTNEVITLVKDTSLAFAISYTEMFTLAKQVAAAQTTIMPLFIAGVFYYIFNFVVAFVMEKIEKRMNYYH
;
A
#
# COMPACT_ATOMS: atom_id res chain seq x y z
N MET A 1 17.01 -18.48 31.62
CA MET A 1 17.79 -17.49 30.84
C MET A 1 18.53 -16.57 31.80
N ASN A 2 19.85 -16.47 31.68
CA ASN A 2 20.75 -15.84 32.67
C ASN A 2 20.45 -14.34 32.81
N ALA A 3 20.44 -13.77 34.03
CA ALA A 3 20.03 -12.37 34.29
C ALA A 3 20.89 -11.33 33.54
N LYS A 4 22.13 -11.71 33.18
CA LYS A 4 23.02 -10.91 32.32
C LYS A 4 22.54 -10.83 30.87
N TRP A 5 21.85 -11.86 30.38
CA TRP A 5 21.32 -11.93 29.01
C TRP A 5 20.05 -11.08 28.87
N LYS A 6 19.17 -11.06 29.89
CA LYS A 6 18.03 -10.12 29.94
C LYS A 6 18.52 -8.66 29.88
N ARG A 7 19.52 -8.29 30.67
CA ARG A 7 20.08 -6.92 30.66
C ARG A 7 20.73 -6.53 29.33
N LEU A 8 21.38 -7.47 28.65
CA LEU A 8 21.99 -7.22 27.34
C LEU A 8 20.93 -6.98 26.26
N VAL A 9 19.86 -7.80 26.24
CA VAL A 9 18.74 -7.64 25.30
C VAL A 9 17.96 -6.35 25.56
N THR A 10 17.71 -6.00 26.83
CA THR A 10 17.08 -4.72 27.19
C THR A 10 17.95 -3.51 26.82
N ALA A 11 19.28 -3.60 26.96
CA ALA A 11 20.19 -2.51 26.57
C ALA A 11 20.29 -2.33 25.04
N ILE A 12 20.23 -3.42 24.27
CA ILE A 12 20.21 -3.37 22.79
C ILE A 12 18.87 -2.78 22.31
N LEU A 13 17.74 -3.15 22.93
CA LEU A 13 16.42 -2.58 22.65
C LEU A 13 16.33 -1.09 23.02
N MET A 14 16.95 -0.66 24.13
CA MET A 14 17.04 0.77 24.47
C MET A 14 17.95 1.56 23.53
N MET A 15 19.05 0.97 23.02
CA MET A 15 19.90 1.64 22.03
C MET A 15 19.23 1.79 20.65
N ALA A 16 18.39 0.84 20.24
CA ALA A 16 17.56 0.97 19.04
C ALA A 16 16.51 2.08 19.16
N LEU A 17 16.06 2.40 20.38
CA LEU A 17 15.17 3.53 20.71
C LEU A 17 15.90 4.88 20.84
N LEU A 18 17.24 4.90 20.94
CA LEU A 18 18.04 6.10 21.22
C LEU A 18 18.79 6.68 20.01
N LEU A 19 18.59 6.13 18.80
CA LEU A 19 19.18 6.63 17.55
C LEU A 19 18.16 7.19 16.55
N GLY A 20 16.88 7.27 16.91
CA GLY A 20 15.97 8.26 16.32
C GLY A 20 16.27 9.64 16.92
N PRO A 21 16.03 10.75 16.22
CA PRO A 21 16.25 12.08 16.79
C PRO A 21 15.49 12.22 18.11
N ILE A 22 16.16 12.77 19.10
CA ILE A 22 15.66 12.98 20.47
C ILE A 22 14.41 13.85 20.39
N VAL A 23 13.24 13.21 20.40
CA VAL A 23 12.00 13.80 20.91
C VAL A 23 11.94 13.37 22.37
N SER A 24 12.09 14.34 23.26
CA SER A 24 11.92 14.19 24.70
C SER A 24 10.54 13.60 25.02
N MET A 25 10.48 12.28 25.28
CA MET A 25 9.34 11.65 25.95
C MET A 25 9.34 12.07 27.43
N GLN A 26 8.72 13.21 27.72
CA GLN A 26 8.02 13.37 28.99
C GLN A 26 6.68 12.62 28.86
N THR A 27 6.43 11.69 29.78
CA THR A 27 5.10 11.14 30.03
C THR A 27 4.08 12.27 30.18
N PRO A 28 2.97 12.30 29.42
CA PRO A 28 1.82 13.04 29.87
C PRO A 28 1.19 12.19 30.97
N ALA A 29 1.50 12.58 32.21
CA ALA A 29 0.50 12.48 33.26
C ALA A 29 -0.79 13.11 32.72
N ARG A 30 -1.92 12.47 33.01
CA ARG A 30 -3.25 13.05 32.83
C ARG A 30 -3.32 14.36 33.64
N ALA A 31 -2.95 15.46 32.99
CA ALA A 31 -3.29 16.82 33.33
C ALA A 31 -4.20 17.28 32.19
N ALA A 32 -5.42 17.65 32.56
CA ALA A 32 -6.25 18.46 31.70
C ALA A 32 -5.57 19.83 31.61
N ASP A 33 -4.85 20.06 30.51
CA ASP A 33 -4.46 21.37 30.00
C ASP A 33 -4.81 21.32 28.50
N GLY A 34 -5.65 22.25 28.03
CA GLY A 34 -6.26 22.21 26.70
C GLY A 34 -5.23 22.23 25.58
N GLU A 35 -5.35 21.30 24.63
CA GLU A 35 -4.80 21.48 23.29
C GLU A 35 -5.49 22.70 22.67
N ASP A 36 -4.70 23.63 22.15
CA ASP A 36 -5.22 24.75 21.37
C ASP A 36 -5.86 24.16 20.09
N ASP A 37 -7.18 24.32 19.95
CA ASP A 37 -8.00 23.96 18.77
C ASP A 37 -7.56 24.67 17.45
N ASN A 38 -6.38 25.30 17.40
CA ASN A 38 -6.01 26.30 16.40
C ASN A 38 -4.66 26.03 15.69
N THR A 39 -4.18 24.78 15.59
CA THR A 39 -2.95 24.44 14.84
C THR A 39 -3.26 24.06 13.38
N PHE A 40 -2.61 24.71 12.42
CA PHE A 40 -2.72 24.40 10.99
C PHE A 40 -1.42 23.77 10.47
N ILE A 41 -1.48 22.52 10.01
CA ILE A 41 -0.31 21.72 9.64
C ILE A 41 -0.19 21.64 8.13
N VAL A 42 0.82 22.28 7.56
CA VAL A 42 1.08 22.26 6.11
C VAL A 42 2.05 21.14 5.77
N GLY A 43 1.60 20.18 4.96
CA GLY A 43 2.44 19.16 4.34
C GLY A 43 3.09 19.68 3.07
N PHE A 44 4.43 19.62 3.01
CA PHE A 44 5.21 20.10 1.86
C PHE A 44 6.45 19.23 1.61
N ASP A 45 6.97 19.24 0.39
CA ASP A 45 8.28 18.65 0.05
C ASP A 45 9.37 19.66 0.38
N ALA A 46 10.38 19.26 1.17
CA ALA A 46 11.46 20.14 1.61
C ALA A 46 12.56 20.36 0.56
N GLU A 47 12.39 19.86 -0.66
CA GLU A 47 13.37 19.94 -1.75
C GLU A 47 12.83 20.65 -3.00
N PHE A 48 11.80 21.51 -2.88
CA PHE A 48 11.09 22.13 -4.01
C PHE A 48 11.10 23.67 -4.02
N PRO A 49 12.26 24.33 -4.22
CA PRO A 49 12.32 25.79 -4.37
C PRO A 49 11.68 26.27 -5.69
N PRO A 50 11.01 27.44 -5.73
CA PRO A 50 10.87 28.42 -4.64
C PRO A 50 9.66 28.19 -3.72
N TYR A 51 8.88 27.11 -3.87
CA TYR A 51 7.59 26.92 -3.18
C TYR A 51 7.74 26.53 -1.71
N GLY A 52 8.48 25.47 -1.45
CA GLY A 52 8.79 25.00 -0.10
C GLY A 52 10.05 24.18 -0.14
N TYR A 53 11.03 24.60 0.65
CA TYR A 53 12.32 23.93 0.70
C TYR A 53 13.06 24.27 1.97
N LYS A 54 14.15 23.54 2.20
CA LYS A 54 15.09 23.82 3.28
C LYS A 54 16.23 24.69 2.76
N ASP A 55 16.40 25.88 3.34
CA ASP A 55 17.49 26.79 2.97
C ASP A 55 18.86 26.33 3.52
N ASP A 56 19.92 27.07 3.16
CA ASP A 56 21.29 26.81 3.61
C ASP A 56 21.47 26.94 5.14
N ASN A 57 20.57 27.66 5.82
CA ASN A 57 20.57 27.79 7.28
C ASN A 57 19.83 26.63 7.97
N GLY A 58 19.17 25.77 7.19
CA GLY A 58 18.39 24.65 7.66
C GLY A 58 16.96 25.01 8.07
N GLU A 59 16.47 26.19 7.70
CA GLU A 59 15.10 26.64 7.93
C GLU A 59 14.19 26.29 6.76
N TYR A 60 12.91 26.01 7.04
CA TYR A 60 11.91 25.75 5.99
C TYR A 60 11.28 27.06 5.52
N VAL A 61 11.57 27.41 4.27
CA VAL A 61 11.19 28.67 3.62
C VAL A 61 10.62 28.38 2.22
N GLY A 62 9.92 29.36 1.66
CA GLY A 62 9.39 29.29 0.31
C GLY A 62 8.09 30.07 0.16
N PHE A 63 7.68 30.30 -1.08
CA PHE A 63 6.47 31.03 -1.45
C PHE A 63 5.22 30.46 -0.76
N ASP A 64 5.00 29.15 -0.83
CA ASP A 64 3.82 28.52 -0.24
C ASP A 64 3.85 28.54 1.29
N LEU A 65 5.04 28.44 1.88
CA LEU A 65 5.22 28.51 3.32
C LEU A 65 5.05 29.93 3.87
N ASP A 66 5.35 30.96 3.08
CA ASP A 66 5.10 32.36 3.41
C ASP A 66 3.60 32.68 3.28
N LEU A 67 2.93 32.21 2.23
CA LEU A 67 1.47 32.32 2.10
C LEU A 67 0.76 31.61 3.26
N ALA A 68 1.18 30.39 3.59
CA ALA A 68 0.62 29.64 4.71
C ALA A 68 0.82 30.33 6.06
N GLN A 69 1.94 31.03 6.25
CA GLN A 69 2.21 31.78 7.47
C GLN A 69 1.24 32.96 7.59
N GLU A 70 1.06 33.74 6.53
CA GLU A 70 0.13 34.87 6.51
C GLU A 70 -1.32 34.40 6.70
N VAL A 71 -1.72 33.29 6.06
CA VAL A 71 -3.04 32.67 6.27
C VAL A 71 -3.22 32.29 7.74
N CYS A 72 -2.21 31.71 8.37
CA CYS A 72 -2.28 31.37 9.80
C CYS A 72 -2.43 32.62 10.68
N ASP A 73 -1.61 33.64 10.43
CA ASP A 73 -1.61 34.88 11.22
C ASP A 73 -2.97 35.59 11.18
N ARG A 74 -3.62 35.64 10.00
CA ARG A 74 -4.96 36.23 9.83
C ARG A 74 -6.07 35.42 10.51
N ASN A 75 -5.92 34.11 10.56
CA ASN A 75 -6.91 33.21 11.18
C ASN A 75 -6.65 32.94 12.67
N GLY A 76 -5.58 33.51 13.24
CA GLY A 76 -5.14 33.25 14.61
C GLY A 76 -4.62 31.83 14.81
N TRP A 77 -4.23 31.14 13.73
CA TRP A 77 -3.71 29.78 13.75
C TRP A 77 -2.22 29.75 14.03
N THR A 78 -1.75 28.63 14.59
CA THR A 78 -0.33 28.32 14.68
C THR A 78 0.09 27.47 13.48
N LEU A 79 0.95 28.00 12.61
CA LEU A 79 1.50 27.24 11.50
C LEU A 79 2.49 26.17 11.98
N LYS A 80 2.26 24.93 11.57
CA LYS A 80 3.25 23.86 11.66
C LYS A 80 3.69 23.42 10.27
N LYS A 81 4.92 23.77 9.90
CA LYS A 81 5.57 23.33 8.65
C LYS A 81 6.00 21.86 8.81
N GLN A 82 5.32 20.94 8.14
CA GLN A 82 5.56 19.50 8.21
C GLN A 82 6.15 18.99 6.89
N PRO A 83 7.49 18.79 6.80
CA PRO A 83 8.07 18.13 5.64
C PRO A 83 7.54 16.69 5.56
N ILE A 84 7.16 16.26 4.36
CA ILE A 84 6.62 14.93 4.07
C ILE A 84 7.38 14.27 2.93
N GLU A 85 7.42 12.94 2.92
CA GLU A 85 7.78 12.19 1.72
C GLU A 85 6.63 12.33 0.71
N TRP A 86 6.90 12.91 -0.47
CA TRP A 86 5.84 13.28 -1.42
C TRP A 86 4.97 12.10 -1.87
N ASN A 87 5.54 10.90 -1.93
CA ASN A 87 4.81 9.66 -2.26
C ASN A 87 3.83 9.21 -1.16
N SER A 88 3.96 9.75 0.05
CA SER A 88 3.09 9.45 1.20
C SER A 88 2.06 10.54 1.47
N LYS A 89 2.02 11.63 0.67
CA LYS A 89 1.16 12.80 0.90
C LYS A 89 -0.32 12.45 1.10
N ASP A 90 -0.83 11.48 0.36
CA ASP A 90 -2.23 11.04 0.45
C ASP A 90 -2.53 10.35 1.77
N MET A 91 -1.61 9.51 2.23
CA MET A 91 -1.72 8.85 3.53
C MET A 91 -1.67 9.87 4.67
N GLU A 92 -0.72 10.81 4.63
CA GLU A 92 -0.55 11.84 5.66
C GLU A 92 -1.75 12.81 5.72
N LEU A 93 -2.34 13.17 4.58
CA LEU A 93 -3.55 13.99 4.52
C LEU A 93 -4.76 13.22 5.03
N ASN A 94 -4.92 11.96 4.63
CA ASN A 94 -6.07 11.14 5.01
C ASN A 94 -6.06 10.74 6.49
N SER A 95 -4.87 10.51 7.07
CA SER A 95 -4.68 10.24 8.51
C SER A 95 -4.90 11.48 9.38
N GLY A 96 -4.93 12.68 8.79
CA GLY A 96 -4.97 13.95 9.51
C GLY A 96 -3.61 14.35 10.11
N SER A 97 -2.51 13.72 9.69
CA SER A 97 -1.15 14.14 10.07
C SER A 97 -0.83 15.54 9.57
N ILE A 98 -1.43 15.93 8.43
CA ILE A 98 -1.38 17.28 7.85
C ILE A 98 -2.82 17.79 7.61
N SER A 99 -3.00 19.11 7.66
CA SER A 99 -4.26 19.80 7.41
C SER A 99 -4.50 20.00 5.90
N CYS A 100 -3.44 20.22 5.13
CA CYS A 100 -3.47 20.37 3.68
C CYS A 100 -2.12 20.00 3.06
N ILE A 101 -2.13 19.76 1.75
CA ILE A 101 -0.94 19.68 0.90
C ILE A 101 -0.79 21.05 0.21
N TRP A 102 0.33 21.72 0.45
CA TRP A 102 0.61 23.05 -0.11
C TRP A 102 2.09 23.17 -0.43
N ASN A 103 2.46 22.86 -1.68
CA ASN A 103 3.84 22.91 -2.16
C ASN A 103 3.94 22.86 -3.71
N GLY A 104 3.32 23.82 -4.41
CA GLY A 104 3.23 23.84 -5.87
C GLY A 104 2.48 22.61 -6.39
N PHE A 105 1.31 22.34 -5.81
CA PHE A 105 0.64 21.07 -5.98
C PHE A 105 -0.27 21.07 -7.23
N THR A 106 0.16 20.35 -8.28
CA THR A 106 -0.59 20.18 -9.54
C THR A 106 -2.01 19.68 -9.31
N MET A 107 -2.98 20.46 -9.82
CA MET A 107 -4.41 20.13 -9.85
C MET A 107 -4.78 19.23 -11.02
N ASN A 108 -4.14 19.42 -12.19
CA ASN A 108 -4.53 18.71 -13.41
C ASN A 108 -4.36 17.19 -13.29
N GLY A 109 -5.41 16.45 -13.66
CA GLY A 109 -5.48 15.00 -13.52
C GLY A 109 -5.73 14.51 -12.09
N ARG A 110 -6.05 15.41 -11.16
CA ARG A 110 -6.33 15.15 -9.74
C ARG A 110 -7.51 15.96 -9.23
N GLU A 111 -8.30 16.54 -10.13
CA GLU A 111 -9.42 17.44 -9.82
C GLU A 111 -10.43 16.76 -8.90
N ASP A 112 -10.60 15.45 -9.06
CA ASP A 112 -11.51 14.64 -8.25
C ASP A 112 -10.88 14.08 -6.97
N ASP A 113 -9.57 14.16 -6.77
CA ASP A 113 -8.90 13.44 -5.68
C ASP A 113 -8.89 14.21 -4.35
N TYR A 114 -9.03 15.54 -4.40
CA TYR A 114 -8.93 16.44 -3.25
C TYR A 114 -10.05 17.47 -3.25
N THR A 115 -10.27 18.12 -2.11
CA THR A 115 -11.01 19.37 -2.08
C THR A 115 -10.03 20.49 -2.37
N TRP A 116 -10.16 21.15 -3.51
CA TRP A 116 -9.19 22.13 -3.98
C TRP A 116 -9.62 23.57 -3.66
N THR A 117 -8.65 24.43 -3.38
CA THR A 117 -8.79 25.87 -3.63
C THR A 117 -8.93 26.14 -5.12
N LYS A 118 -9.29 27.37 -5.47
CA LYS A 118 -9.01 27.88 -6.82
C LYS A 118 -7.50 27.88 -7.07
N PRO A 119 -7.08 27.72 -8.33
CA PRO A 119 -5.67 27.74 -8.65
C PRO A 119 -5.07 29.09 -8.28
N TYR A 120 -3.86 29.07 -7.72
CA TYR A 120 -3.16 30.29 -7.30
C TYR A 120 -1.90 30.57 -8.11
N VAL A 121 -1.37 29.55 -8.78
CA VAL A 121 -0.23 29.66 -9.70
C VAL A 121 -0.56 28.92 -11.00
N ASP A 122 -0.40 29.60 -12.13
CA ASP A 122 -0.33 29.02 -13.47
C ASP A 122 1.12 28.62 -13.73
N ASN A 123 1.37 27.31 -13.70
CA ASN A 123 2.67 26.73 -13.94
C ASN A 123 2.78 26.24 -15.39
N SER A 124 4.00 26.16 -15.88
CA SER A 124 4.28 25.58 -17.18
C SER A 124 5.61 24.85 -17.17
N GLN A 125 5.69 23.77 -17.94
CA GLN A 125 6.93 23.06 -18.18
C GLN A 125 7.69 23.77 -19.29
N VAL A 126 8.92 24.16 -18.97
CA VAL A 126 9.77 25.02 -19.79
C VAL A 126 11.09 24.35 -20.08
N VAL A 127 11.85 24.94 -21.00
CA VAL A 127 13.18 24.49 -21.35
C VAL A 127 14.20 25.59 -21.05
N VAL A 128 15.22 25.25 -20.25
CA VAL A 128 16.35 26.13 -19.94
C VAL A 128 17.58 25.70 -20.73
N VAL A 129 18.26 26.66 -21.33
CA VAL A 129 19.47 26.47 -22.13
C VAL A 129 20.54 27.48 -21.75
N ARG A 130 21.78 27.26 -22.21
CA ARG A 130 22.81 28.31 -22.15
C ARG A 130 22.51 29.41 -23.17
N LYS A 131 22.74 30.67 -22.81
CA LYS A 131 22.57 31.82 -23.72
C LYS A 131 23.41 31.74 -24.99
N ASP A 132 24.59 31.12 -24.91
CA ASP A 132 25.51 30.97 -26.04
C ASP A 132 25.34 29.64 -26.81
N SER A 133 24.29 28.86 -26.50
CA SER A 133 24.05 27.55 -27.14
C SER A 133 23.57 27.65 -28.60
N GLY A 134 22.97 28.79 -28.97
CA GLY A 134 22.28 28.96 -30.25
C GLY A 134 20.93 28.23 -30.35
N ILE A 135 20.42 27.69 -29.25
CA ILE A 135 19.09 27.06 -29.15
C ILE A 135 18.08 28.15 -28.78
N THR A 136 17.04 28.33 -29.58
CA THR A 136 16.08 29.44 -29.41
C THR A 136 14.61 28.99 -29.37
N GLN A 137 14.33 27.77 -29.76
CA GLN A 137 12.98 27.18 -29.86
C GLN A 137 13.06 25.66 -29.66
N LEU A 138 11.94 25.00 -29.36
CA LEU A 138 11.92 23.55 -29.06
C LEU A 138 12.48 22.70 -30.21
N ASN A 139 12.22 23.06 -31.45
CA ASN A 139 12.70 22.31 -32.62
C ASN A 139 14.24 22.25 -32.72
N ASP A 140 14.96 23.19 -32.12
CA ASP A 140 16.42 23.22 -32.11
C ASP A 140 17.02 22.14 -31.17
N LEU A 141 16.19 21.48 -30.36
CA LEU A 141 16.56 20.37 -29.49
C LEU A 141 16.77 19.04 -30.25
N SER A 142 16.43 18.99 -31.54
CA SER A 142 16.67 17.81 -32.37
C SER A 142 18.16 17.44 -32.39
N GLY A 143 18.47 16.19 -32.04
CA GLY A 143 19.84 15.68 -31.94
C GLY A 143 20.65 16.23 -30.75
N LYS A 144 20.02 16.91 -29.79
CA LYS A 144 20.62 17.40 -28.56
C LYS A 144 20.42 16.43 -27.40
N VAL A 145 21.28 16.52 -26.38
CA VAL A 145 21.11 15.82 -25.11
C VAL A 145 20.30 16.71 -24.19
N VAL A 146 19.14 16.24 -23.72
CA VAL A 146 18.22 17.02 -22.87
C VAL A 146 18.19 16.36 -21.48
N ALA A 147 18.31 17.15 -20.41
CA ALA A 147 18.14 16.67 -19.05
C ALA A 147 16.72 16.95 -18.55
N VAL A 148 16.22 16.09 -17.67
CA VAL A 148 14.97 16.29 -16.94
C VAL A 148 15.07 15.60 -15.59
N GLN A 149 14.42 16.11 -14.55
CA GLN A 149 14.42 15.42 -13.26
C GLN A 149 13.57 14.14 -13.36
N ALA A 150 14.04 13.04 -12.77
CA ALA A 150 13.25 11.82 -12.64
C ALA A 150 11.93 12.11 -11.91
N ASP A 151 10.85 11.45 -12.32
CA ASP A 151 9.51 11.57 -11.71
C ASP A 151 8.91 13.00 -11.68
N SER A 152 9.37 13.91 -12.57
CA SER A 152 8.86 15.29 -12.65
C SER A 152 7.71 15.48 -13.65
N SER A 153 6.91 16.55 -13.49
CA SER A 153 5.88 16.97 -14.46
C SER A 153 6.49 17.21 -15.86
N ALA A 154 7.71 17.73 -15.93
CA ALA A 154 8.43 17.90 -17.20
C ALA A 154 8.77 16.57 -17.90
N LEU A 155 9.07 15.51 -17.14
CA LEU A 155 9.28 14.17 -17.70
C LEU A 155 7.96 13.55 -18.15
N ALA A 156 6.89 13.72 -17.36
CA ALA A 156 5.55 13.29 -17.70
C ALA A 156 5.05 13.98 -18.98
N ALA A 157 5.28 15.28 -19.13
CA ALA A 157 4.90 16.05 -20.31
C ALA A 157 5.59 15.57 -21.61
N LEU A 158 6.77 14.94 -21.51
CA LEU A 158 7.54 14.43 -22.65
C LEU A 158 7.26 12.96 -22.96
N THR A 159 7.03 12.13 -21.92
CA THR A 159 7.04 10.67 -22.04
C THR A 159 5.84 9.95 -21.43
N GLY A 160 4.99 10.67 -20.69
CA GLY A 160 3.82 10.11 -20.02
C GLY A 160 2.76 9.59 -21.00
N GLU A 161 1.84 8.77 -20.50
CA GLU A 161 0.73 8.24 -21.31
C GLU A 161 -0.13 9.38 -21.86
N ASP A 162 -0.39 10.40 -21.03
CA ASP A 162 -1.16 11.60 -21.37
C ASP A 162 -0.34 12.72 -22.03
N ALA A 163 0.96 12.49 -22.30
CA ALA A 163 1.76 13.49 -23.03
C ALA A 163 1.20 13.70 -24.44
N SER A 164 1.18 14.97 -24.87
CA SER A 164 0.72 15.34 -26.20
C SER A 164 1.54 14.63 -27.29
N GLU A 165 0.89 14.31 -28.41
CA GLU A 165 1.58 13.67 -29.54
C GLU A 165 2.73 14.55 -30.08
N GLU A 166 2.60 15.87 -29.95
CA GLU A 166 3.64 16.83 -30.32
C GLU A 166 4.86 16.72 -29.40
N ASN A 167 4.66 16.61 -28.07
CA ASN A 167 5.75 16.43 -27.12
C ASN A 167 6.44 15.07 -27.27
N LYS A 168 5.66 14.00 -27.47
CA LYS A 168 6.21 12.66 -27.75
C LYS A 168 7.05 12.67 -29.03
N ALA A 169 6.57 13.34 -30.08
CA ALA A 169 7.31 13.50 -31.33
C ALA A 169 8.58 14.32 -31.14
N LEU A 170 8.52 15.43 -30.41
CA LEU A 170 9.67 16.27 -30.05
C LEU A 170 10.71 15.46 -29.27
N CYS A 171 10.29 14.75 -28.22
CA CYS A 171 11.16 13.92 -27.39
C CYS A 171 11.88 12.85 -28.22
N ALA A 172 11.20 12.23 -29.18
CA ALA A 172 11.80 11.25 -30.08
C ALA A 172 12.89 11.84 -31.00
N THR A 173 12.96 13.16 -31.17
CA THR A 173 14.03 13.84 -31.93
C THR A 173 15.30 14.06 -31.13
N PHE A 174 15.26 13.93 -29.81
CA PHE A 174 16.43 14.15 -28.96
C PHE A 174 17.49 13.08 -29.24
N LYS A 175 18.76 13.45 -29.08
CA LYS A 175 19.86 12.47 -29.12
C LYS A 175 19.80 11.55 -27.90
N ASP A 176 19.45 12.10 -26.75
CA ASP A 176 19.32 11.40 -25.48
C ASP A 176 18.49 12.25 -24.50
N LEU A 177 17.62 11.60 -23.72
CA LEU A 177 16.86 12.22 -22.63
C LEU A 177 17.40 11.67 -21.30
N GLN A 178 18.19 12.49 -20.60
CA GLN A 178 18.87 12.09 -19.38
C GLN A 178 18.04 12.47 -18.16
N GLN A 179 17.65 11.46 -17.38
CA GLN A 179 17.02 11.68 -16.09
C GLN A 179 18.09 11.94 -15.03
N VAL A 180 17.91 13.00 -14.24
CA VAL A 180 18.76 13.34 -13.08
C VAL A 180 17.95 13.30 -11.78
N GLY A 181 18.61 13.16 -10.64
CA GLY A 181 17.93 13.16 -9.34
C GLY A 181 17.49 14.56 -8.88
N ASP A 182 18.21 15.61 -9.30
CA ASP A 182 18.02 16.98 -8.81
C ASP A 182 18.43 18.02 -9.87
N TYR A 183 17.84 19.22 -9.79
CA TYR A 183 18.13 20.30 -10.75
C TYR A 183 19.53 20.90 -10.59
N ASN A 184 20.15 20.85 -9.40
CA ASN A 184 21.55 21.28 -9.22
C ASN A 184 22.48 20.47 -10.13
N SER A 185 22.31 19.15 -10.19
CA SER A 185 23.00 18.24 -11.09
C SER A 185 22.68 18.54 -12.56
N ALA A 186 21.43 18.86 -12.89
CA ALA A 186 21.04 19.27 -14.25
C ALA A 186 21.81 20.52 -14.71
N PHE A 187 21.85 21.57 -13.87
CA PHE A 187 22.55 22.82 -14.18
C PHE A 187 24.07 22.65 -14.24
N MET A 188 24.67 21.82 -13.39
CA MET A 188 26.09 21.45 -13.51
C MET A 188 26.40 20.74 -14.85
N ASN A 189 25.50 19.87 -15.30
CA ASN A 189 25.63 19.20 -16.60
C ASN A 189 25.42 20.16 -17.77
N LEU A 190 24.51 21.12 -17.65
CA LEU A 190 24.26 22.13 -18.67
C LEU A 190 25.45 23.11 -18.78
N GLU A 191 26.01 23.53 -17.65
CA GLU A 191 27.17 24.43 -17.60
C GLU A 191 28.42 23.77 -18.20
N SER A 192 28.67 22.50 -17.87
CA SER A 192 29.78 21.72 -18.44
C SER A 192 29.59 21.35 -19.92
N GLY A 193 28.37 21.49 -20.46
CA GLY A 193 27.99 21.09 -21.81
C GLY A 193 27.78 19.58 -21.97
N ALA A 194 27.66 18.84 -20.87
CA ALA A 194 27.27 17.43 -20.88
C ALA A 194 25.83 17.24 -21.39
N VAL A 195 24.94 18.18 -21.06
CA VAL A 195 23.62 18.33 -21.67
C VAL A 195 23.49 19.70 -22.34
N ASN A 196 22.52 19.83 -23.25
CA ASN A 196 22.28 21.04 -24.04
C ASN A 196 21.08 21.85 -23.54
N ALA A 197 20.15 21.21 -22.84
CA ALA A 197 18.93 21.80 -22.32
C ALA A 197 18.44 21.05 -21.07
N ILE A 198 17.65 21.71 -20.24
CA ILE A 198 16.99 21.14 -19.06
C ILE A 198 15.49 21.42 -19.18
N CYS A 199 14.64 20.40 -19.03
CA CYS A 199 13.20 20.57 -18.91
C CYS A 199 12.80 20.61 -17.43
N MET A 200 12.01 21.61 -17.03
CA MET A 200 11.65 21.87 -15.63
C MET A 200 10.44 22.81 -15.52
N ASP A 201 9.94 23.06 -14.32
CA ASP A 201 8.84 24.01 -14.06
C ASP A 201 9.29 25.47 -14.16
N ILE A 202 8.40 26.36 -14.60
CA ILE A 202 8.74 27.77 -14.86
C ILE A 202 9.22 28.50 -13.61
N GLY A 203 8.56 28.30 -12.46
CA GLY A 203 8.96 28.92 -11.20
C GLY A 203 10.35 28.47 -10.75
N VAL A 204 10.63 27.17 -10.88
CA VAL A 204 11.95 26.59 -10.57
C VAL A 204 13.00 27.11 -11.55
N ALA A 205 12.67 27.23 -12.85
CA ALA A 205 13.56 27.78 -13.86
C ALA A 205 13.95 29.22 -13.56
N ASN A 206 12.98 30.08 -13.22
CA ASN A 206 13.24 31.48 -12.86
C ASN A 206 14.17 31.58 -11.64
N TYR A 207 13.86 30.84 -10.57
CA TYR A 207 14.68 30.79 -9.36
C TYR A 207 16.12 30.33 -9.63
N GLU A 208 16.28 29.26 -10.41
CA GLU A 208 17.60 28.71 -10.75
C GLU A 208 18.40 29.60 -11.71
N ILE A 209 17.75 30.27 -12.66
CA ILE A 209 18.40 31.23 -13.55
C ILE A 209 18.88 32.45 -12.76
N GLU A 210 18.03 32.99 -11.89
CA GLU A 210 18.37 34.17 -11.09
C GLU A 210 19.53 33.89 -10.12
N SER A 211 19.48 32.77 -9.40
CA SER A 211 20.52 32.37 -8.45
C SER A 211 21.87 32.07 -9.11
N ARG A 212 21.90 31.69 -10.41
CA ARG A 212 23.11 31.32 -11.15
C ARG A 212 23.63 32.42 -12.10
N GLY A 213 22.94 33.55 -12.19
CA GLY A 213 23.33 34.72 -12.96
C GLY A 213 23.13 34.60 -14.48
N ASP A 214 23.71 35.54 -15.24
CA ASP A 214 23.39 35.82 -16.65
C ASP A 214 23.88 34.79 -17.71
N LYS A 215 24.00 33.51 -17.34
CA LYS A 215 24.55 32.44 -18.20
C LYS A 215 23.47 31.63 -18.95
N PHE A 216 22.29 31.55 -18.37
CA PHE A 216 21.21 30.69 -18.83
C PHE A 216 20.03 31.54 -19.33
N MET A 217 19.23 30.96 -20.21
CA MET A 217 17.96 31.55 -20.64
C MET A 217 16.91 30.44 -20.74
N MET A 218 15.68 30.83 -20.46
CA MET A 218 14.50 30.02 -20.72
C MET A 218 14.03 30.25 -22.16
N LEU A 219 13.57 29.21 -22.83
CA LEU A 219 12.90 29.32 -24.13
C LEU A 219 11.49 29.88 -23.95
N GLU A 220 10.98 30.61 -24.95
CA GLU A 220 9.61 31.16 -24.92
C GLU A 220 8.55 30.05 -25.06
N ASP A 221 8.87 29.00 -25.83
CA ASP A 221 7.99 27.85 -26.02
C ASP A 221 7.78 27.08 -24.70
N ARG A 222 6.53 26.64 -24.48
CA ARG A 222 6.15 25.77 -23.35
C ARG A 222 5.96 24.33 -23.84
N LEU A 223 6.27 23.36 -22.98
CA LEU A 223 5.99 21.94 -23.23
C LEU A 223 4.54 21.60 -22.83
N SER A 224 4.09 22.12 -21.69
CA SER A 224 2.74 21.95 -21.15
C SER A 224 2.45 23.06 -20.14
N SER A 225 1.17 23.23 -19.81
CA SER A 225 0.68 24.11 -18.76
C SER A 225 -0.05 23.28 -17.71
N GLU A 226 0.06 23.68 -16.45
CA GLU A 226 -0.67 23.08 -15.33
C GLU A 226 -0.97 24.13 -14.28
N GLU A 227 -1.99 23.89 -13.47
CA GLU A 227 -2.40 24.81 -12.41
C GLU A 227 -2.06 24.22 -11.03
N TYR A 228 -1.53 25.07 -10.14
CA TYR A 228 -1.28 24.70 -8.75
C TYR A 228 -2.39 25.19 -7.84
N GLY A 229 -2.83 24.29 -6.95
CA GLY A 229 -3.84 24.53 -5.93
C GLY A 229 -3.42 24.01 -4.57
N ILE A 230 -4.20 24.32 -3.54
CA ILE A 230 -4.02 23.78 -2.20
C ILE A 230 -4.96 22.60 -2.04
N GLY A 231 -4.40 21.42 -1.80
CA GLY A 231 -5.13 20.17 -1.69
C GLY A 231 -5.56 19.91 -0.24
N PHE A 232 -6.87 19.90 0.02
CA PHE A 232 -7.44 19.47 1.29
C PHE A 232 -8.02 18.06 1.18
N LYS A 233 -8.18 17.40 2.33
CA LYS A 233 -8.85 16.10 2.37
C LYS A 233 -10.20 16.20 1.66
N LYS A 234 -10.51 15.24 0.77
CA LYS A 234 -11.75 15.23 0.00
C LYS A 234 -12.97 15.34 0.94
N GLY A 235 -13.87 16.28 0.64
CA GLY A 235 -15.02 16.64 1.48
C GLY A 235 -14.77 17.73 2.54
N ASN A 236 -13.53 18.14 2.80
CA ASN A 236 -13.21 19.21 3.76
C ASN A 236 -13.35 20.61 3.13
N THR A 237 -14.58 20.97 2.76
CA THR A 237 -14.90 22.28 2.17
C THR A 237 -14.77 23.43 3.16
N GLU A 238 -15.12 23.22 4.43
CA GLU A 238 -15.04 24.26 5.47
C GLU A 238 -13.62 24.83 5.63
N LEU A 239 -12.61 23.96 5.75
CA LEU A 239 -11.23 24.40 5.89
C LEU A 239 -10.70 25.01 4.59
N ARG A 240 -11.05 24.42 3.44
CA ARG A 240 -10.71 24.94 2.11
C ARG A 240 -11.27 26.35 1.91
N ASP A 241 -12.54 26.57 2.19
CA ASP A 241 -13.24 27.84 2.01
C ASP A 241 -12.62 28.93 2.87
N LYS A 242 -12.27 28.60 4.12
CA LYS A 242 -11.62 29.53 5.05
C LYS A 242 -10.22 29.94 4.56
N VAL A 243 -9.44 29.00 4.05
CA VAL A 243 -8.12 29.29 3.46
C VAL A 243 -8.28 30.12 2.18
N GLN A 244 -9.19 29.74 1.28
CA GLN A 244 -9.48 30.47 0.04
C GLN A 244 -9.90 31.92 0.31
N ALA A 245 -10.83 32.14 1.23
CA ALA A 245 -11.27 33.48 1.62
C ALA A 245 -10.10 34.33 2.13
N THR A 246 -9.19 33.73 2.90
CA THR A 246 -8.01 34.43 3.41
C THR A 246 -7.02 34.77 2.29
N LEU A 247 -6.85 33.90 1.29
CA LEU A 247 -6.03 34.20 0.12
C LEU A 247 -6.61 35.35 -0.70
N LEU A 248 -7.94 35.43 -0.84
CA LEU A 248 -8.61 36.54 -1.51
C LEU A 248 -8.49 37.84 -0.72
N ASP A 249 -8.56 37.80 0.62
CA ASP A 249 -8.28 38.96 1.46
C ASP A 249 -6.84 39.47 1.29
N MET A 250 -5.87 38.55 1.21
CA MET A 250 -4.46 38.87 0.92
C MET A 250 -4.27 39.44 -0.48
N LEU A 251 -5.03 38.97 -1.47
CA LEU A 251 -5.01 39.52 -2.82
C LEU A 251 -5.61 40.93 -2.84
N ALA A 252 -6.72 41.15 -2.11
CA ALA A 252 -7.43 42.42 -2.08
C ALA A 252 -6.62 43.56 -1.43
N ASP A 253 -5.77 43.26 -0.46
CA ASP A 253 -4.91 44.25 0.20
C ASP A 253 -3.48 44.31 -0.35
N GLY A 254 -3.13 43.47 -1.33
CA GLY A 254 -1.84 43.43 -2.00
C GLY A 254 -0.78 42.58 -1.30
N THR A 255 -1.07 41.99 -0.13
CA THR A 255 -0.12 41.13 0.59
C THR A 255 0.25 39.88 -0.21
N PHE A 256 -0.70 39.30 -0.96
CA PHE A 256 -0.42 38.16 -1.84
C PHE A 256 0.60 38.54 -2.92
N ASP A 257 0.42 39.70 -3.56
CA ASP A 257 1.31 40.20 -4.61
C ASP A 257 2.70 40.53 -4.05
N GLU A 258 2.79 41.12 -2.85
CA GLU A 258 4.07 41.40 -2.18
C GLU A 258 4.86 40.10 -1.89
N ILE A 259 4.17 39.03 -1.48
CA ILE A 259 4.78 37.71 -1.29
C ILE A 259 5.20 37.11 -2.64
N ALA A 260 4.38 37.24 -3.69
CA ALA A 260 4.73 36.75 -5.02
C ALA A 260 5.95 37.48 -5.60
N GLU A 261 6.04 38.81 -5.47
CA GLU A 261 7.17 39.63 -5.92
C GLU A 261 8.46 39.27 -5.17
N LYS A 262 8.36 39.00 -3.86
CA LYS A 262 9.50 38.52 -3.06
C LYS A 262 10.14 37.25 -3.64
N TRP A 263 9.34 36.37 -4.24
CA TRP A 263 9.77 35.09 -4.81
C TRP A 263 9.87 35.09 -6.34
N GLY A 264 9.66 36.24 -7.00
CA GLY A 264 9.75 36.39 -8.46
C GLY A 264 8.68 35.62 -9.23
N LEU A 265 7.49 35.46 -8.65
CA LEU A 265 6.38 34.68 -9.20
C LEU A 265 5.22 35.55 -9.69
N GLU A 266 5.35 36.88 -9.76
CA GLU A 266 4.24 37.77 -10.11
C GLU A 266 3.58 37.46 -11.47
N GLU A 267 4.35 37.00 -12.46
CA GLU A 267 3.83 36.64 -13.78
C GLU A 267 3.13 35.29 -13.82
N SER A 268 3.27 34.48 -12.77
CA SER A 268 2.68 33.14 -12.65
C SER A 268 1.44 33.12 -11.77
N ILE A 269 1.06 34.23 -11.12
CA ILE A 269 -0.14 34.27 -10.28
C ILE A 269 -1.38 34.29 -11.16
N CYS A 270 -2.28 33.32 -10.93
CA CYS A 270 -3.56 33.23 -11.62
C CYS A 270 -4.78 33.45 -10.71
N LEU A 271 -4.58 33.62 -9.40
CA LEU A 271 -5.66 33.95 -8.46
C LEU A 271 -6.18 35.37 -8.72
N THR A 272 -7.49 35.53 -8.86
CA THR A 272 -8.15 36.81 -9.11
C THR A 272 -9.27 37.08 -8.10
N ALA A 273 -9.73 38.34 -8.03
CA ALA A 273 -10.88 38.69 -7.21
C ALA A 273 -12.20 38.04 -7.68
N ASP A 274 -12.27 37.55 -8.91
CA ASP A 274 -13.43 36.82 -9.44
C ASP A 274 -13.43 35.34 -8.96
N ASP A 275 -12.35 34.88 -8.35
CA ASP A 275 -12.21 33.55 -7.73
C ASP A 275 -12.82 33.47 -6.32
N GLU A 276 -13.73 34.39 -6.00
CA GLU A 276 -14.64 34.26 -4.88
C GLU A 276 -15.28 32.87 -4.90
N VAL A 277 -15.27 32.20 -3.74
CA VAL A 277 -16.08 31.01 -3.53
C VAL A 277 -17.53 31.49 -3.64
N GLN A 278 -18.15 31.36 -4.82
CA GLN A 278 -19.60 31.22 -4.85
C GLN A 278 -19.91 30.16 -3.81
N GLU A 279 -20.87 30.41 -2.92
CA GLU A 279 -21.50 29.32 -2.17
C GLU A 279 -21.73 28.21 -3.20
N GLU A 280 -20.88 27.18 -3.17
CA GLU A 280 -21.20 25.90 -3.74
C GLU A 280 -22.33 25.45 -2.83
N THR A 281 -23.53 25.92 -3.14
CA THR A 281 -24.75 25.22 -2.78
C THR A 281 -24.52 23.81 -3.26
N ALA A 282 -24.10 22.95 -2.34
CA ALA A 282 -24.01 21.50 -2.44
C ALA A 282 -24.12 20.98 -3.89
N ALA A 283 -23.02 21.00 -4.64
CA ALA A 283 -22.83 19.97 -5.65
C ALA A 283 -22.44 18.73 -4.83
N ASP A 284 -23.30 17.76 -4.54
CA ASP A 284 -24.49 17.30 -5.21
C ASP A 284 -25.36 16.64 -4.11
N ASP A 285 -26.44 17.27 -3.66
CA ASP A 285 -27.29 16.77 -2.55
C ASP A 285 -27.95 15.40 -2.84
N ASN A 286 -27.71 14.87 -4.03
CA ASN A 286 -28.19 13.57 -4.48
C ASN A 286 -27.07 12.52 -4.63
N THR A 287 -25.81 12.75 -4.23
CA THR A 287 -24.80 11.67 -4.27
C THR A 287 -24.93 10.73 -3.08
N PHE A 288 -25.18 9.45 -3.35
CA PHE A 288 -25.20 8.39 -2.34
C PHE A 288 -23.94 7.53 -2.48
N VAL A 289 -23.05 7.61 -1.48
CA VAL A 289 -21.75 6.93 -1.52
C VAL A 289 -21.83 5.61 -0.77
N VAL A 290 -21.75 4.50 -1.48
CA VAL A 290 -21.75 3.16 -0.89
C VAL A 290 -20.31 2.71 -0.64
N GLY A 291 -19.97 2.46 0.62
CA GLY A 291 -18.73 1.81 1.02
C GLY A 291 -18.85 0.29 0.96
N PHE A 292 -17.99 -0.36 0.17
CA PHE A 292 -18.00 -1.81 -0.02
C PHE A 292 -16.57 -2.40 -0.13
N ASP A 293 -16.40 -3.69 0.18
CA ASP A 293 -15.15 -4.42 -0.07
C ASP A 293 -15.15 -4.88 -1.54
N ALA A 294 -14.13 -4.50 -2.32
CA ALA A 294 -14.03 -4.83 -3.73
C ALA A 294 -13.59 -6.28 -4.03
N GLU A 295 -13.42 -7.10 -2.99
CA GLU A 295 -12.98 -8.50 -3.09
C GLU A 295 -14.03 -9.50 -2.55
N PHE A 296 -15.32 -9.12 -2.49
CA PHE A 296 -16.38 -9.91 -1.86
C PHE A 296 -17.56 -10.30 -2.77
N PRO A 297 -17.35 -11.12 -3.81
CA PRO A 297 -18.42 -11.62 -4.66
C PRO A 297 -19.34 -12.61 -3.92
N PRO A 298 -20.66 -12.63 -4.17
CA PRO A 298 -21.36 -11.87 -5.21
C PRO A 298 -21.87 -10.48 -4.78
N TYR A 299 -21.58 -10.00 -3.57
CA TYR A 299 -22.20 -8.78 -3.01
C TYR A 299 -21.65 -7.50 -3.60
N GLY A 300 -20.33 -7.33 -3.57
CA GLY A 300 -19.63 -6.21 -4.18
C GLY A 300 -18.20 -6.64 -4.46
N TYR A 301 -17.78 -6.47 -5.71
CA TYR A 301 -16.45 -6.83 -6.14
C TYR A 301 -16.07 -6.16 -7.45
N LYS A 302 -14.78 -6.18 -7.78
CA LYS A 302 -14.29 -5.78 -9.10
C LYS A 302 -14.29 -6.98 -10.05
N ASN A 303 -15.02 -6.91 -11.15
CA ASN A 303 -15.03 -7.96 -12.17
C ASN A 303 -13.77 -7.93 -13.06
N ASP A 304 -13.67 -8.89 -13.98
CA ASP A 304 -12.53 -9.03 -14.90
C ASP A 304 -12.37 -7.84 -15.86
N ASP A 305 -13.46 -7.11 -16.16
CA ASP A 305 -13.46 -5.89 -16.99
C ASP A 305 -13.03 -4.64 -16.19
N GLY A 306 -12.80 -4.80 -14.89
CA GLY A 306 -12.38 -3.73 -13.99
C GLY A 306 -13.53 -2.87 -13.46
N GLU A 307 -14.78 -3.30 -13.63
CA GLU A 307 -15.97 -2.60 -13.14
C GLU A 307 -16.40 -3.11 -11.76
N TYR A 308 -16.93 -2.22 -10.93
CA TYR A 308 -17.51 -2.58 -9.63
C TYR A 308 -18.96 -3.04 -9.78
N VAL A 309 -19.18 -4.33 -9.51
CA VAL A 309 -20.46 -5.03 -9.69
C VAL A 309 -20.77 -5.89 -8.47
N GLY A 310 -22.03 -6.29 -8.33
CA GLY A 310 -22.46 -7.20 -7.27
C GLY A 310 -23.91 -6.97 -6.87
N PHE A 311 -24.47 -7.92 -6.12
CA PHE A 311 -25.83 -7.89 -5.62
C PHE A 311 -26.15 -6.60 -4.85
N ASP A 312 -25.29 -6.23 -3.90
CA ASP A 312 -25.50 -5.03 -3.08
C ASP A 312 -25.33 -3.74 -3.88
N LEU A 313 -24.43 -3.75 -4.87
CA LEU A 313 -24.22 -2.61 -5.75
C LEU A 313 -25.36 -2.43 -6.76
N ASP A 314 -26.00 -3.52 -7.19
CA ASP A 314 -27.19 -3.48 -8.03
C ASP A 314 -28.41 -3.02 -7.22
N LEU A 315 -28.58 -3.50 -5.98
CA LEU A 315 -29.62 -2.98 -5.07
C LEU A 315 -29.41 -1.49 -4.79
N ALA A 316 -28.17 -1.07 -4.51
CA ALA A 316 -27.85 0.32 -4.28
C ALA A 316 -28.11 1.20 -5.51
N GLN A 317 -27.87 0.68 -6.72
CA GLN A 317 -28.15 1.40 -7.96
C GLN A 317 -29.65 1.63 -8.11
N GLU A 318 -30.47 0.60 -7.93
CA GLU A 318 -31.93 0.72 -8.01
C GLU A 318 -32.48 1.66 -6.93
N VAL A 319 -31.95 1.58 -5.70
CA VAL A 319 -32.28 2.54 -4.63
C VAL A 319 -31.95 3.97 -5.06
N CYS A 320 -30.79 4.19 -5.69
CA CYS A 320 -30.41 5.51 -6.15
C CYS A 320 -31.35 6.01 -7.26
N ASP A 321 -31.63 5.18 -8.26
CA ASP A 321 -32.47 5.52 -9.41
C ASP A 321 -33.88 5.95 -8.97
N ARG A 322 -34.47 5.24 -7.99
CA ARG A 322 -35.79 5.57 -7.42
C ARG A 322 -35.81 6.86 -6.60
N ASN A 323 -34.70 7.18 -5.95
CA ASN A 323 -34.57 8.39 -5.13
C ASN A 323 -34.01 9.59 -5.91
N GLY A 324 -33.68 9.42 -7.19
CA GLY A 324 -33.02 10.42 -8.02
C GLY A 324 -31.56 10.67 -7.65
N TRP A 325 -30.96 9.76 -6.89
CA TRP A 325 -29.58 9.84 -6.42
C TRP A 325 -28.57 9.37 -7.46
N ILE A 326 -27.34 9.87 -7.34
CA ILE A 326 -26.17 9.41 -8.09
C ILE A 326 -25.42 8.43 -7.21
N LEU A 327 -25.36 7.17 -7.62
CA LEU A 327 -24.60 6.15 -6.91
C LEU A 327 -23.11 6.38 -7.12
N LYS A 328 -22.36 6.55 -6.04
CA LYS A 328 -20.90 6.44 -6.03
C LYS A 328 -20.47 5.17 -5.32
N LYS A 329 -19.90 4.25 -6.08
CA LYS A 329 -19.32 2.99 -5.57
C LYS A 329 -17.92 3.29 -5.02
N GLN A 330 -17.76 3.29 -3.70
CA GLN A 330 -16.49 3.54 -3.03
C GLN A 330 -15.90 2.23 -2.47
N PRO A 331 -14.90 1.63 -3.13
CA PRO A 331 -14.17 0.52 -2.53
C PRO A 331 -13.47 1.01 -1.27
N ILE A 332 -13.58 0.26 -0.17
CA ILE A 332 -12.95 0.57 1.11
C ILE A 332 -12.14 -0.61 1.60
N GLU A 333 -11.01 -0.32 2.24
CA GLU A 333 -10.35 -1.29 3.10
C GLU A 333 -11.31 -1.65 4.25
N TRP A 334 -11.72 -2.91 4.36
CA TRP A 334 -12.79 -3.31 5.29
C TRP A 334 -12.48 -2.97 6.76
N ASN A 335 -11.20 -2.89 7.11
CA ASN A 335 -10.74 -2.48 8.44
C ASN A 335 -10.93 -0.98 8.72
N SER A 336 -11.05 -0.16 7.68
CA SER A 336 -11.22 1.30 7.76
C SER A 336 -12.68 1.74 7.69
N LYS A 337 -13.63 0.82 7.44
CA LYS A 337 -15.06 1.13 7.23
C LYS A 337 -15.68 2.04 8.30
N ASP A 338 -15.30 1.84 9.56
CA ASP A 338 -15.81 2.63 10.68
C ASP A 338 -15.33 4.07 10.63
N MET A 339 -14.07 4.28 10.24
CA MET A 339 -13.50 5.60 10.06
C MET A 339 -14.12 6.31 8.86
N GLU A 340 -14.28 5.61 7.74
CA GLU A 340 -14.88 6.15 6.51
C GLU A 340 -16.35 6.54 6.74
N LEU A 341 -17.12 5.69 7.42
CA LEU A 341 -18.53 5.99 7.76
C LEU A 341 -18.65 7.16 8.75
N ASN A 342 -17.79 7.19 9.77
CA ASN A 342 -17.85 8.25 10.79
C ASN A 342 -17.39 9.62 10.26
N SER A 343 -16.39 9.63 9.36
CA SER A 343 -15.91 10.85 8.70
C SER A 343 -16.85 11.36 7.60
N GLY A 344 -17.82 10.54 7.16
CA GLY A 344 -18.76 10.90 6.10
C GLY A 344 -18.23 10.66 4.69
N SER A 345 -17.05 10.03 4.54
CA SER A 345 -16.53 9.60 3.23
C SER A 345 -17.48 8.64 2.51
N ILE A 346 -18.28 7.88 3.26
CA ILE A 346 -19.33 7.00 2.76
C ILE A 346 -20.66 7.30 3.47
N SER A 347 -21.77 7.15 2.74
CA SER A 347 -23.13 7.32 3.25
C SER A 347 -23.60 6.11 4.06
N CYS A 348 -23.19 4.91 3.66
CA CYS A 348 -23.46 3.65 4.34
C CYS A 348 -22.39 2.59 4.04
N ILE A 349 -22.37 1.55 4.86
CA ILE A 349 -21.65 0.30 4.60
C ILE A 349 -22.68 -0.69 4.04
N TRP A 350 -22.48 -1.13 2.80
CA TRP A 350 -23.38 -2.05 2.12
C TRP A 350 -22.57 -3.04 1.27
N ASN A 351 -22.24 -4.19 1.86
CA ASN A 351 -21.48 -5.25 1.21
C ASN A 351 -21.54 -6.59 1.99
N GLY A 352 -22.73 -7.17 2.14
CA GLY A 352 -22.98 -8.37 2.95
C GLY A 352 -22.59 -8.14 4.41
N PHE A 353 -23.06 -7.04 5.00
CA PHE A 353 -22.55 -6.57 6.29
C PHE A 353 -23.26 -7.22 7.47
N THR A 354 -22.56 -8.12 8.17
CA THR A 354 -23.06 -8.81 9.38
C THR A 354 -23.56 -7.85 10.46
N MET A 355 -24.83 -8.03 10.86
CA MET A 355 -25.47 -7.31 11.96
C MET A 355 -25.12 -7.89 13.34
N ASN A 356 -25.02 -9.21 13.44
CA ASN A 356 -24.86 -9.92 14.71
C ASN A 356 -23.61 -9.46 15.49
N GLY A 357 -23.81 -9.10 16.76
CA GLY A 357 -22.75 -8.58 17.64
C GLY A 357 -22.36 -7.12 17.39
N ARG A 358 -23.08 -6.41 16.52
CA ARG A 358 -22.84 -5.00 16.13
C ARG A 358 -24.12 -4.16 16.16
N GLU A 359 -25.17 -4.66 16.78
CA GLU A 359 -26.51 -4.08 16.79
C GLU A 359 -26.50 -2.65 17.36
N ASP A 360 -25.65 -2.40 18.36
CA ASP A 360 -25.53 -1.08 19.03
C ASP A 360 -24.50 -0.14 18.37
N ALA A 361 -23.75 -0.61 17.36
CA ALA A 361 -22.63 0.14 16.77
C ALA A 361 -23.05 1.01 15.56
N TYR A 362 -24.16 0.70 14.92
CA TYR A 362 -24.65 1.37 13.72
C TYR A 362 -26.15 1.62 13.80
N THR A 363 -26.65 2.50 12.94
CA THR A 363 -28.08 2.56 12.64
C THR A 363 -28.35 1.62 11.48
N TRP A 364 -29.07 0.54 11.76
CA TRP A 364 -29.29 -0.55 10.81
C TRP A 364 -30.63 -0.46 10.08
N THR A 365 -30.67 -0.96 8.85
CA THR A 365 -31.90 -1.46 8.24
C THR A 365 -32.36 -2.74 8.95
N THR A 366 -33.55 -3.21 8.61
CA THR A 366 -33.90 -4.62 8.81
C THR A 366 -32.98 -5.50 7.96
N PRO A 367 -32.75 -6.76 8.37
CA PRO A 367 -31.91 -7.66 7.61
C PRO A 367 -32.54 -7.94 6.24
N TYR A 368 -31.71 -8.03 5.21
CA TYR A 368 -32.17 -8.31 3.84
C TYR A 368 -31.66 -9.65 3.31
N VAL A 369 -30.60 -10.19 3.90
CA VAL A 369 -30.04 -11.50 3.58
C VAL A 369 -29.81 -12.31 4.85
N ASP A 370 -30.35 -13.52 4.89
CA ASP A 370 -29.98 -14.58 5.82
C ASP A 370 -28.74 -15.28 5.28
N ASN A 371 -27.60 -15.00 5.90
CA ASN A 371 -26.35 -15.63 5.57
C ASN A 371 -26.12 -16.86 6.46
N SER A 372 -25.43 -17.86 5.91
CA SER A 372 -24.99 -19.02 6.68
C SER A 372 -23.54 -19.32 6.35
N GLN A 373 -22.77 -19.70 7.37
CA GLN A 373 -21.43 -20.24 7.17
C GLN A 373 -21.56 -21.72 6.79
N VAL A 374 -21.01 -22.05 5.63
CA VAL A 374 -21.14 -23.36 4.99
C VAL A 374 -19.77 -23.97 4.77
N VAL A 375 -19.78 -25.25 4.40
CA VAL A 375 -18.58 -25.99 4.06
C VAL A 375 -18.66 -26.46 2.62
N VAL A 376 -17.66 -26.09 1.82
CA VAL A 376 -17.50 -26.53 0.43
C VAL A 376 -16.40 -27.58 0.34
N VAL A 377 -16.68 -28.68 -0.37
CA VAL A 377 -15.75 -29.79 -0.57
C VAL A 377 -15.69 -30.19 -2.04
N ARG A 378 -14.69 -30.99 -2.42
CA ARG A 378 -14.69 -31.65 -3.73
C ARG A 378 -15.80 -32.70 -3.79
N LYS A 379 -16.49 -32.78 -4.93
CA LYS A 379 -17.57 -33.74 -5.17
C LYS A 379 -17.13 -35.20 -5.03
N ASP A 380 -15.86 -35.50 -5.30
CA ASP A 380 -15.27 -36.84 -5.19
C ASP A 380 -14.53 -37.09 -3.86
N SER A 381 -14.64 -36.17 -2.88
CA SER A 381 -13.92 -36.28 -1.60
C SER A 381 -14.45 -37.37 -0.66
N GLY A 382 -15.72 -37.77 -0.83
CA GLY A 382 -16.44 -38.63 0.11
C GLY A 382 -16.80 -37.97 1.44
N ILE A 383 -16.64 -36.64 1.56
CA ILE A 383 -17.07 -35.84 2.72
C ILE A 383 -18.52 -35.42 2.48
N THR A 384 -19.40 -35.76 3.43
CA THR A 384 -20.85 -35.53 3.26
C THR A 384 -21.51 -34.78 4.41
N GLN A 385 -20.84 -34.70 5.56
CA GLN A 385 -21.35 -34.04 6.78
C GLN A 385 -20.19 -33.45 7.60
N LEU A 386 -20.47 -32.54 8.52
CA LEU A 386 -19.42 -31.83 9.28
C LEU A 386 -18.48 -32.77 10.05
N SER A 387 -19.00 -33.86 10.61
CA SER A 387 -18.17 -34.82 11.37
C SER A 387 -17.09 -35.50 10.53
N ASP A 388 -17.25 -35.56 9.20
CA ASP A 388 -16.27 -36.13 8.27
C ASP A 388 -15.01 -35.24 8.13
N LEU A 389 -15.06 -34.00 8.63
CA LEU A 389 -13.94 -33.07 8.68
C LEU A 389 -12.89 -33.44 9.74
N SER A 390 -13.20 -34.40 10.63
CA SER A 390 -12.24 -34.89 11.62
C SER A 390 -10.97 -35.43 10.94
N GLY A 391 -9.81 -34.92 11.37
CA GLY A 391 -8.52 -35.26 10.79
C GLY A 391 -8.27 -34.72 9.37
N LYS A 392 -9.12 -33.82 8.87
CA LYS A 392 -8.96 -33.14 7.58
C LYS A 392 -8.29 -31.78 7.73
N VAL A 393 -7.69 -31.29 6.64
CA VAL A 393 -7.19 -29.92 6.55
C VAL A 393 -8.32 -29.05 6.01
N VAL A 394 -8.72 -28.04 6.77
CA VAL A 394 -9.84 -27.15 6.42
C VAL A 394 -9.28 -25.75 6.15
N ALA A 395 -9.66 -25.13 5.04
CA ALA A 395 -9.34 -23.74 4.74
C ALA A 395 -10.47 -22.81 5.19
N VAL A 396 -10.11 -21.60 5.61
CA VAL A 396 -11.06 -20.52 5.90
C VAL A 396 -10.39 -19.20 5.57
N GLN A 397 -11.13 -18.21 5.07
CA GLN A 397 -10.54 -16.88 4.85
C GLN A 397 -10.21 -16.25 6.20
N ALA A 398 -9.03 -15.63 6.31
CA ALA A 398 -8.71 -14.80 7.46
C ALA A 398 -9.82 -13.74 7.64
N ASP A 399 -10.18 -13.46 8.89
CA ASP A 399 -11.11 -12.38 9.25
C ASP A 399 -12.55 -12.52 8.74
N SER A 400 -12.94 -13.74 8.32
CA SER A 400 -14.30 -14.07 7.90
C SER A 400 -15.21 -14.51 9.05
N SER A 401 -16.52 -14.36 8.87
CA SER A 401 -17.54 -14.92 9.77
C SER A 401 -17.39 -16.44 9.95
N ALA A 402 -16.96 -17.15 8.90
CA ALA A 402 -16.64 -18.57 8.98
C ALA A 402 -15.47 -18.89 9.93
N LEU A 403 -14.45 -18.02 9.99
CA LEU A 403 -13.36 -18.19 10.96
C LEU A 403 -13.86 -17.90 12.37
N ALA A 404 -14.64 -16.83 12.55
CA ALA A 404 -15.24 -16.47 13.84
C ALA A 404 -16.15 -17.58 14.36
N ALA A 405 -16.95 -18.22 13.50
CA ALA A 405 -17.81 -19.34 13.85
C ALA A 405 -17.05 -20.56 14.40
N LEU A 406 -15.78 -20.74 14.00
CA LEU A 406 -14.93 -21.88 14.39
C LEU A 406 -13.95 -21.55 15.52
N THR A 407 -13.67 -20.26 15.78
CA THR A 407 -12.56 -19.85 16.65
C THR A 407 -12.86 -18.66 17.57
N GLY A 408 -13.97 -17.95 17.35
CA GLY A 408 -14.35 -16.74 18.07
C GLY A 408 -14.80 -17.00 19.51
N GLU A 409 -14.80 -15.95 20.33
CA GLU A 409 -15.28 -16.02 21.73
C GLU A 409 -16.77 -16.38 21.82
N ASP A 410 -17.56 -15.99 20.82
CA ASP A 410 -18.99 -16.25 20.73
C ASP A 410 -19.32 -17.49 19.86
N ALA A 411 -18.31 -18.28 19.46
CA ALA A 411 -18.52 -19.52 18.72
C ALA A 411 -19.27 -20.55 19.57
N SER A 412 -20.14 -21.35 18.93
CA SER A 412 -20.86 -22.41 19.62
C SER A 412 -19.91 -23.47 20.18
N GLU A 413 -20.26 -24.09 21.31
CA GLU A 413 -19.47 -25.19 21.89
C GLU A 413 -19.26 -26.34 20.88
N GLU A 414 -20.25 -26.57 20.01
CA GLU A 414 -20.19 -27.58 18.95
C GLU A 414 -19.17 -27.23 17.87
N ASN A 415 -19.11 -25.97 17.43
CA ASN A 415 -18.15 -25.54 16.42
C ASN A 415 -16.71 -25.52 16.96
N LEU A 416 -16.53 -25.08 18.21
CA LEU A 416 -15.22 -25.14 18.87
C LEU A 416 -14.74 -26.60 18.98
N ALA A 417 -15.62 -27.51 19.41
CA ALA A 417 -15.31 -28.93 19.46
C ALA A 417 -15.01 -29.52 18.07
N LEU A 418 -15.77 -29.12 17.05
CA LEU A 418 -15.53 -29.53 15.66
C LEU A 418 -14.15 -29.05 15.17
N ALA A 419 -13.82 -27.78 15.38
CA ALA A 419 -12.55 -27.19 14.97
C ALA A 419 -11.34 -27.89 15.61
N GLU A 420 -11.46 -28.32 16.88
CA GLU A 420 -10.43 -29.12 17.57
C GLU A 420 -10.21 -30.50 16.92
N THR A 421 -11.19 -31.04 16.19
CA THR A 421 -11.05 -32.32 15.49
C THR A 421 -10.29 -32.22 14.17
N PHE A 422 -10.11 -31.01 13.62
CA PHE A 422 -9.41 -30.81 12.36
C PHE A 422 -7.94 -31.22 12.51
N LYS A 423 -7.35 -31.71 11.41
CA LYS A 423 -5.89 -31.91 11.37
C LYS A 423 -5.17 -30.57 11.37
N ASP A 424 -5.72 -29.59 10.65
CA ASP A 424 -5.20 -28.23 10.55
C ASP A 424 -6.31 -27.29 10.05
N LEU A 425 -6.40 -26.09 10.62
CA LEU A 425 -7.31 -25.01 10.18
C LEU A 425 -6.46 -23.92 9.54
N GLN A 426 -6.43 -23.91 8.22
CA GLN A 426 -5.59 -23.03 7.43
C GLN A 426 -6.32 -21.74 7.07
N GLN A 427 -5.76 -20.61 7.48
CA GLN A 427 -6.24 -19.31 7.01
C GLN A 427 -5.65 -18.95 5.65
N VAL A 428 -6.47 -18.40 4.76
CA VAL A 428 -6.08 -17.87 3.44
C VAL A 428 -6.46 -16.40 3.32
N GLY A 429 -5.83 -15.66 2.41
CA GLY A 429 -6.16 -14.24 2.19
C GLY A 429 -7.46 -14.05 1.40
N ASP A 430 -7.73 -14.96 0.47
CA ASP A 430 -8.83 -14.84 -0.49
C ASP A 430 -9.41 -16.21 -0.86
N TYR A 431 -10.64 -16.22 -1.37
CA TYR A 431 -11.34 -17.45 -1.73
C TYR A 431 -10.82 -18.11 -3.01
N ASN A 432 -10.22 -17.36 -3.95
CA ASN A 432 -9.55 -17.94 -5.11
C ASN A 432 -8.43 -18.90 -4.68
N SER A 433 -7.57 -18.45 -3.76
CA SER A 433 -6.53 -19.25 -3.12
C SER A 433 -7.11 -20.43 -2.35
N ALA A 434 -8.26 -20.26 -1.69
CA ALA A 434 -8.97 -21.36 -1.01
C ALA A 434 -9.37 -22.48 -2.00
N PHE A 435 -10.00 -22.11 -3.12
CA PHE A 435 -10.44 -23.04 -4.15
C PHE A 435 -9.27 -23.68 -4.90
N MET A 436 -8.20 -22.94 -5.18
CA MET A 436 -6.97 -23.53 -5.75
C MET A 436 -6.35 -24.57 -4.79
N ASN A 437 -6.34 -24.29 -3.48
CA ASN A 437 -5.91 -25.24 -2.48
C ASN A 437 -6.83 -26.47 -2.40
N LEU A 438 -8.15 -26.30 -2.51
CA LEU A 438 -9.11 -27.40 -2.50
C LEU A 438 -9.01 -28.27 -3.76
N GLU A 439 -8.88 -27.65 -4.93
CA GLU A 439 -8.77 -28.34 -6.22
C GLU A 439 -7.49 -29.20 -6.28
N SER A 440 -6.37 -28.63 -5.84
CA SER A 440 -5.07 -29.30 -5.79
C SER A 440 -4.96 -30.36 -4.69
N GLY A 441 -5.95 -30.43 -3.78
CA GLY A 441 -5.97 -31.33 -2.63
C GLY A 441 -5.09 -30.90 -1.47
N ALA A 442 -4.54 -29.67 -1.50
CA ALA A 442 -3.79 -29.09 -0.39
C ALA A 442 -4.67 -28.92 0.87
N VAL A 443 -5.97 -28.66 0.67
CA VAL A 443 -7.00 -28.72 1.71
C VAL A 443 -8.14 -29.65 1.28
N ASN A 444 -8.95 -30.08 2.24
CA ASN A 444 -10.05 -31.01 2.04
C ASN A 444 -11.42 -30.33 2.00
N ALA A 445 -11.54 -29.17 2.63
CA ALA A 445 -12.77 -28.39 2.73
C ALA A 445 -12.44 -26.90 2.85
N ILE A 446 -13.40 -26.05 2.48
CA ILE A 446 -13.35 -24.59 2.69
C ILE A 446 -14.58 -24.18 3.50
N CYS A 447 -14.39 -23.41 4.56
CA CYS A 447 -15.49 -22.76 5.28
C CYS A 447 -15.66 -21.32 4.78
N MET A 448 -16.88 -20.93 4.43
CA MET A 448 -17.19 -19.64 3.79
C MET A 448 -18.68 -19.32 3.88
N ASP A 449 -19.08 -18.13 3.44
CA ASP A 449 -20.47 -17.69 3.39
C ASP A 449 -21.24 -18.36 2.25
N ILE A 450 -22.52 -18.63 2.47
CA ILE A 450 -23.36 -19.39 1.53
C ILE A 450 -23.48 -18.73 0.16
N GLY A 451 -23.66 -17.40 0.12
CA GLY A 451 -23.73 -16.64 -1.13
C GLY A 451 -22.42 -16.72 -1.93
N VAL A 452 -21.29 -16.60 -1.22
CA VAL A 452 -19.95 -16.74 -1.81
C VAL A 452 -19.73 -18.16 -2.34
N ALA A 453 -20.13 -19.18 -1.55
CA ALA A 453 -20.03 -20.58 -1.95
C ALA A 453 -20.84 -20.88 -3.22
N ASN A 454 -22.08 -20.42 -3.29
CA ASN A 454 -22.93 -20.59 -4.47
C ASN A 454 -22.31 -19.95 -5.72
N TYR A 455 -21.85 -18.70 -5.59
CA TYR A 455 -21.18 -17.98 -6.66
C TYR A 455 -19.93 -18.70 -7.16
N GLU A 456 -19.05 -19.11 -6.25
CA GLU A 456 -17.79 -19.77 -6.58
C GLU A 456 -17.97 -21.19 -7.14
N ILE A 457 -18.97 -21.94 -6.65
CA ILE A 457 -19.30 -23.26 -7.21
C ILE A 457 -19.86 -23.09 -8.63
N ALA A 458 -20.74 -22.12 -8.85
CA ALA A 458 -21.32 -21.85 -10.16
C ALA A 458 -20.25 -21.47 -11.19
N SER A 459 -19.28 -20.62 -10.81
CA SER A 459 -18.20 -20.17 -11.70
C SER A 459 -17.17 -21.27 -12.02
N ARG A 460 -17.01 -22.26 -11.14
CA ARG A 460 -16.00 -23.33 -11.26
C ARG A 460 -16.53 -24.69 -11.75
N GLY A 461 -17.84 -24.77 -12.04
CA GLY A 461 -18.52 -25.95 -12.56
C GLY A 461 -18.69 -27.09 -11.55
N ASP A 462 -19.07 -28.28 -12.04
CA ASP A 462 -19.54 -29.43 -11.22
C ASP A 462 -18.44 -30.20 -10.44
N LYS A 463 -17.35 -29.52 -10.05
CA LYS A 463 -16.21 -30.12 -9.32
C LYS A 463 -16.39 -30.08 -7.80
N PHE A 464 -17.16 -29.11 -7.31
CA PHE A 464 -17.32 -28.82 -5.90
C PHE A 464 -18.78 -28.99 -5.48
N VAL A 465 -19.00 -29.29 -4.20
CA VAL A 465 -20.32 -29.42 -3.60
C VAL A 465 -20.29 -28.79 -2.22
N MET A 466 -21.37 -28.10 -1.87
CA MET A 466 -21.61 -27.56 -0.54
C MET A 466 -22.28 -28.63 0.33
N LEU A 467 -21.85 -28.76 1.59
CA LEU A 467 -22.50 -29.64 2.56
C LEU A 467 -23.86 -29.06 2.98
N GLU A 468 -24.81 -29.93 3.32
CA GLU A 468 -26.14 -29.53 3.79
C GLU A 468 -26.08 -28.88 5.19
N ASP A 469 -25.20 -29.39 6.05
CA ASP A 469 -24.98 -28.86 7.39
C ASP A 469 -24.43 -27.42 7.34
N ARG A 470 -24.91 -26.57 8.25
CA ARG A 470 -24.44 -25.19 8.45
C ARG A 470 -23.59 -25.11 9.71
N LEU A 471 -22.54 -24.29 9.69
CA LEU A 471 -21.70 -24.00 10.86
C LEU A 471 -22.38 -22.97 11.78
N SER A 472 -22.93 -21.92 11.18
CA SER A 472 -23.63 -20.84 11.87
C SER A 472 -24.51 -20.10 10.87
N SER A 473 -25.41 -19.27 11.40
CA SER A 473 -26.24 -18.34 10.65
C SER A 473 -26.06 -16.94 11.20
N GLU A 474 -26.12 -15.95 10.31
CA GLU A 474 -26.06 -14.54 10.63
C GLU A 474 -26.93 -13.75 9.64
N GLU A 475 -27.23 -12.51 9.98
CA GLU A 475 -28.07 -11.64 9.18
C GLU A 475 -27.24 -10.48 8.63
N TYR A 476 -27.44 -10.16 7.35
CA TYR A 476 -26.84 -9.00 6.70
C TYR A 476 -27.82 -7.83 6.65
N GLY A 477 -27.32 -6.66 7.03
CA GLY A 477 -28.03 -5.40 7.00
C GLY A 477 -27.21 -4.29 6.36
N ILE A 478 -27.81 -3.12 6.17
CA ILE A 478 -27.10 -1.92 5.71
C ILE A 478 -26.77 -1.06 6.91
N GLY A 479 -25.48 -0.80 7.11
CA GLY A 479 -24.97 -0.07 8.26
C GLY A 479 -24.85 1.42 7.97
N PHE A 480 -25.62 2.26 8.67
CA PHE A 480 -25.52 3.71 8.63
C PHE A 480 -24.81 4.23 9.87
N LYS A 481 -24.26 5.45 9.77
CA LYS A 481 -23.67 6.15 10.92
C LYS A 481 -24.70 6.19 12.07
N LEU A 482 -24.26 5.81 13.27
CA LEU A 482 -25.14 5.74 14.43
C LEU A 482 -25.87 7.08 14.65
N GLY A 483 -27.20 7.02 14.69
CA GLY A 483 -28.11 8.17 14.81
C GLY A 483 -28.67 8.68 13.48
N ASN A 484 -28.18 8.21 12.32
CA ASN A 484 -28.68 8.61 11.00
C ASN A 484 -29.92 7.79 10.58
N THR A 485 -31.03 7.97 11.30
CA THR A 485 -32.28 7.25 11.04
C THR A 485 -32.98 7.73 9.77
N GLU A 486 -32.87 9.01 9.41
CA GLU A 486 -33.53 9.57 8.23
C GLU A 486 -33.05 8.91 6.92
N LEU A 487 -31.73 8.80 6.73
CA LEU A 487 -31.17 8.17 5.54
C LEU A 487 -31.47 6.67 5.52
N ARG A 488 -31.37 6.01 6.68
CA ARG A 488 -31.73 4.60 6.85
C ARG A 488 -33.19 4.34 6.48
N ASP A 489 -34.13 5.15 6.99
CA ASP A 489 -35.56 5.00 6.74
C ASP A 489 -35.90 5.16 5.26
N LYS A 490 -35.24 6.11 4.59
CA LYS A 490 -35.42 6.33 3.15
C LYS A 490 -34.92 5.15 2.31
N VAL A 491 -33.76 4.61 2.64
CA VAL A 491 -33.23 3.40 1.98
C VAL A 491 -34.13 2.19 2.26
N GLN A 492 -34.52 1.97 3.52
CA GLN A 492 -35.43 0.89 3.91
C GLN A 492 -36.76 0.95 3.16
N ALA A 493 -37.40 2.11 3.11
CA ALA A 493 -38.67 2.29 2.39
C ALA A 493 -38.51 1.92 0.91
N THR A 494 -37.39 2.30 0.30
CA THR A 494 -37.11 2.00 -1.11
C THR A 494 -36.91 0.49 -1.33
N LEU A 495 -36.21 -0.20 -0.42
CA LEU A 495 -36.07 -1.66 -0.47
C LEU A 495 -37.41 -2.38 -0.37
N LEU A 496 -38.32 -1.89 0.48
CA LEU A 496 -39.68 -2.44 0.60
C LEU A 496 -40.51 -2.17 -0.67
N ASP A 497 -40.36 -1.00 -1.31
CA ASP A 497 -41.00 -0.71 -2.59
C ASP A 497 -40.48 -1.65 -3.70
N MET A 498 -39.17 -1.93 -3.73
CA MET A 498 -38.56 -2.89 -4.65
C MET A 498 -39.05 -4.33 -4.40
N LEU A 499 -39.25 -4.72 -3.15
CA LEU A 499 -39.84 -6.01 -2.78
C LEU A 499 -41.32 -6.09 -3.21
N ALA A 500 -42.06 -4.99 -3.08
CA ALA A 500 -43.48 -4.94 -3.42
C ALA A 500 -43.75 -5.08 -4.93
N ASP A 501 -42.85 -4.59 -5.78
CA ASP A 501 -42.98 -4.66 -7.24
C ASP A 501 -42.19 -5.80 -7.91
N GLY A 502 -41.42 -6.58 -7.13
CA GLY A 502 -40.67 -7.74 -7.59
C GLY A 502 -39.26 -7.45 -8.07
N THR A 503 -38.84 -6.17 -8.11
CA THR A 503 -37.51 -5.78 -8.59
C THR A 503 -36.40 -6.31 -7.66
N PHE A 504 -36.66 -6.36 -6.35
CA PHE A 504 -35.70 -6.91 -5.39
C PHE A 504 -35.41 -8.39 -5.70
N GLU A 505 -36.46 -9.18 -5.93
CA GLU A 505 -36.37 -10.60 -6.26
C GLU A 505 -35.70 -10.84 -7.61
N GLU A 506 -35.98 -10.01 -8.63
CA GLU A 506 -35.29 -10.09 -9.93
C GLU A 506 -33.77 -9.86 -9.79
N ILE A 507 -33.35 -8.91 -8.96
CA ILE A 507 -31.93 -8.69 -8.65
C ILE A 507 -31.36 -9.87 -7.87
N ALA A 508 -32.09 -10.43 -6.90
CA ALA A 508 -31.63 -11.62 -6.16
C ALA A 508 -31.47 -12.85 -7.07
N GLU A 509 -32.41 -13.10 -7.98
CA GLU A 509 -32.35 -14.21 -8.95
C GLU A 509 -31.16 -14.04 -9.91
N LYS A 510 -30.87 -12.80 -10.37
CA LYS A 510 -29.69 -12.50 -11.19
C LYS A 510 -28.38 -12.97 -10.51
N TRP A 511 -28.31 -12.88 -9.19
CA TRP A 511 -27.12 -13.23 -8.41
C TRP A 511 -27.21 -14.61 -7.73
N GLY A 512 -28.31 -15.35 -7.90
CA GLY A 512 -28.52 -16.68 -7.32
C GLY A 512 -28.68 -16.66 -5.79
N LEU A 513 -29.27 -15.59 -5.25
CA LEU A 513 -29.45 -15.36 -3.82
C LEU A 513 -30.92 -15.46 -3.37
N GLU A 514 -31.83 -15.93 -4.23
CA GLU A 514 -33.27 -15.96 -3.94
C GLU A 514 -33.63 -16.75 -2.66
N GLU A 515 -32.89 -17.81 -2.33
CA GLU A 515 -33.10 -18.61 -1.12
C GLU A 515 -32.52 -17.97 0.15
N SER A 516 -31.71 -16.92 -0.01
CA SER A 516 -31.05 -16.20 1.09
C SER A 516 -31.76 -14.90 1.47
N ILE A 517 -32.79 -14.47 0.73
CA ILE A 517 -33.49 -13.21 1.04
C ILE A 517 -34.42 -13.39 2.25
N CYS A 518 -34.28 -12.51 3.23
CA CYS A 518 -35.13 -12.50 4.43
C CYS A 518 -35.96 -11.21 4.60
N LEU A 519 -35.76 -10.20 3.74
CA LEU A 519 -36.58 -8.98 3.75
C LEU A 519 -38.05 -9.30 3.43
N SER A 520 -38.96 -8.77 4.23
CA SER A 520 -40.41 -8.99 4.11
C SER A 520 -41.23 -7.69 4.20
N PRO A 521 -42.47 -7.65 3.69
CA PRO A 521 -43.33 -6.46 3.79
C PRO A 521 -43.68 -6.04 5.22
N ASP A 522 -43.56 -6.95 6.18
CA ASP A 522 -43.82 -6.69 7.61
C ASP A 522 -42.60 -6.05 8.32
N ASP A 523 -41.45 -5.97 7.64
CA ASP A 523 -40.21 -5.39 8.18
C ASP A 523 -40.27 -3.87 8.18
N GLN A 524 -40.83 -3.35 9.27
CA GLN A 524 -40.83 -1.93 9.60
C GLN A 524 -39.79 -1.69 10.70
N VAL A 525 -38.90 -0.71 10.51
CA VAL A 525 -37.92 -0.41 11.55
C VAL A 525 -38.63 0.23 12.75
N GLN A 526 -38.60 -0.43 13.90
CA GLN A 526 -39.11 0.13 15.15
C GLN A 526 -37.95 0.73 15.95
N ASP A 527 -37.86 2.05 15.98
CA ASP A 527 -36.93 2.74 16.88
C ASP A 527 -37.40 2.55 18.33
N GLY A 528 -36.89 1.52 18.99
CA GLY A 528 -37.06 1.34 20.43
C GLY A 528 -36.23 2.38 21.19
N ASN A 529 -36.85 3.49 21.58
CA ASN A 529 -36.35 4.51 22.53
C ASN A 529 -34.84 4.44 22.87
N VAL A 530 -33.99 5.01 22.01
CA VAL A 530 -32.63 5.40 22.43
C VAL A 530 -32.70 6.81 23.02
N ALA A 531 -33.46 6.96 24.11
CA ALA A 531 -33.48 8.15 24.94
C ALA A 531 -33.16 7.77 26.38
N ALA A 532 -31.91 8.03 26.77
CA ALA A 532 -31.38 8.14 28.12
C ALA A 532 -31.52 6.93 29.07
N THR A 533 -30.41 6.20 29.23
CA THR A 533 -29.86 5.93 30.57
C THR A 533 -28.36 5.66 30.48
N ALA A 534 -27.56 6.70 30.76
CA ALA A 534 -26.28 6.49 31.43
C ALA A 534 -26.60 6.01 32.85
N THR A 535 -26.69 4.71 33.04
CA THR A 535 -26.71 4.07 34.36
C THR A 535 -25.63 3.02 34.40
N ASP A 536 -24.72 3.19 35.36
CA ASP A 536 -23.68 2.26 35.78
C ASP A 536 -24.15 0.79 35.66
N SER A 537 -23.81 0.15 34.55
CA SER A 537 -23.86 -1.30 34.45
C SER A 537 -22.65 -1.84 35.18
N THR A 538 -22.93 -2.50 36.29
CA THR A 538 -21.97 -3.25 37.09
C THR A 538 -21.13 -4.15 36.20
N SER A 539 -19.85 -3.84 36.14
CA SER A 539 -18.83 -4.61 35.45
C SER A 539 -18.78 -6.04 35.98
N THR A 540 -19.41 -6.97 35.26
CA THR A 540 -19.00 -8.37 35.27
C THR A 540 -17.65 -8.48 34.55
N GLY A 541 -16.59 -8.16 35.29
CA GLY A 541 -15.27 -8.79 35.20
C GLY A 541 -14.60 -8.97 33.83
N LYS A 542 -14.77 -8.10 32.82
CA LYS A 542 -13.72 -7.98 31.79
C LYS A 542 -12.50 -7.35 32.46
N LYS A 543 -11.48 -8.17 32.76
CA LYS A 543 -10.19 -7.69 33.25
C LYS A 543 -9.70 -6.60 32.27
N ASN A 544 -9.61 -5.36 32.77
CA ASN A 544 -8.84 -4.31 32.12
C ASN A 544 -7.39 -4.79 32.04
N THR A 545 -7.04 -5.49 30.96
CA THR A 545 -5.65 -5.80 30.64
C THR A 545 -5.00 -4.48 30.27
N SER A 546 -3.96 -4.11 31.03
CA SER A 546 -3.20 -2.89 30.78
C SER A 546 -2.68 -2.91 29.35
N PHE A 547 -2.50 -1.74 28.71
CA PHE A 547 -1.84 -1.61 27.40
C PHE A 547 -0.56 -2.47 27.33
N TRP A 548 0.20 -2.51 28.44
CA TRP A 548 1.41 -3.32 28.58
C TRP A 548 1.17 -4.83 28.54
N ASP A 549 0.04 -5.31 29.06
CA ASP A 549 -0.32 -6.73 29.03
C ASP A 549 -0.72 -7.16 27.62
N LYS A 550 -1.50 -6.32 26.91
CA LYS A 550 -1.84 -6.53 25.49
C LYS A 550 -0.58 -6.52 24.62
N PHE A 551 0.28 -5.52 24.79
CA PHE A 551 1.55 -5.41 24.09
C PHE A 551 2.44 -6.65 24.32
N CYS A 552 2.59 -7.10 25.57
CA CYS A 552 3.39 -8.28 25.88
C CYS A 552 2.81 -9.57 25.30
N SER A 553 1.48 -9.71 25.30
CA SER A 553 0.78 -10.87 24.71
C SER A 553 1.02 -10.94 23.19
N ILE A 554 0.78 -9.83 22.48
CA ILE A 554 0.98 -9.72 21.03
C ILE A 554 2.44 -9.98 20.68
N THR A 555 3.38 -9.33 21.39
CA THR A 555 4.82 -9.50 21.16
C THR A 555 5.24 -10.97 21.31
N LYS A 556 4.64 -11.71 22.25
CA LYS A 556 4.93 -13.13 22.45
C LYS A 556 4.39 -13.99 21.31
N GLN A 557 3.17 -13.72 20.83
CA GLN A 557 2.59 -14.42 19.67
C GLN A 557 3.42 -14.18 18.40
N LEU A 558 3.81 -12.93 18.14
CA LEU A 558 4.63 -12.59 16.96
C LEU A 558 6.04 -13.17 17.01
N ALA A 559 6.60 -13.39 18.20
CA ALA A 559 7.88 -14.06 18.36
C ALA A 559 7.87 -15.51 17.86
N GLU A 560 6.71 -16.18 17.83
CA GLU A 560 6.57 -17.53 17.26
C GLU A 560 6.62 -17.47 15.72
N GLY A 561 5.95 -16.51 15.09
CA GLY A 561 6.04 -16.27 13.64
C GLY A 561 7.43 -15.83 13.19
N LEU A 562 8.15 -15.08 14.02
CA LEU A 562 9.53 -14.69 13.76
C LEU A 562 10.44 -15.91 13.56
N LEU A 563 10.20 -17.00 14.28
CA LEU A 563 10.99 -18.23 14.10
C LEU A 563 10.81 -18.80 12.70
N ALA A 564 9.59 -18.78 12.15
CA ALA A 564 9.32 -19.23 10.79
C ALA A 564 10.06 -18.36 9.75
N SER A 565 10.00 -17.03 9.88
CA SER A 565 10.72 -16.09 9.01
C SER A 565 12.24 -16.28 9.11
N LEU A 566 12.78 -16.51 10.31
CA LEU A 566 14.21 -16.81 10.53
C LEU A 566 14.63 -18.12 9.87
N VAL A 567 13.81 -19.17 9.96
CA VAL A 567 14.11 -20.46 9.32
C VAL A 567 14.16 -20.30 7.79
N ILE A 568 13.20 -19.58 7.19
CA ILE A 568 13.21 -19.26 5.76
C ILE A 568 14.48 -18.51 5.40
N PHE A 569 14.82 -17.47 6.15
CA PHE A 569 16.02 -16.66 5.93
C PHE A 569 17.30 -17.50 5.94
N PHE A 570 17.55 -18.28 7.00
CA PHE A 570 18.79 -19.05 7.13
C PHE A 570 18.89 -20.19 6.13
N LEU A 571 17.80 -20.91 5.86
CA LEU A 571 17.80 -21.98 4.87
C LEU A 571 17.96 -21.43 3.45
N THR A 572 17.35 -20.29 3.14
CA THR A 572 17.54 -19.63 1.86
C THR A 572 19.01 -19.29 1.65
N LEU A 573 19.69 -18.67 2.61
CA LEU A 573 21.13 -18.39 2.50
C LEU A 573 21.98 -19.66 2.41
N LEU A 574 21.64 -20.68 3.21
CA LEU A 574 22.34 -21.96 3.20
C LEU A 574 22.34 -22.63 1.83
N PHE A 575 21.22 -22.57 1.09
CA PHE A 575 21.09 -23.18 -0.22
C PHE A 575 21.49 -22.26 -1.37
N SER A 576 21.12 -20.98 -1.31
CA SER A 576 21.33 -20.03 -2.40
C SER A 576 22.79 -19.58 -2.55
N LEU A 577 23.57 -19.45 -1.47
CA LEU A 577 24.98 -19.05 -1.57
C LEU A 577 25.83 -20.10 -2.31
N PRO A 578 25.79 -21.41 -1.94
CA PRO A 578 26.50 -22.45 -2.71
C PRO A 578 25.93 -22.62 -4.11
N LEU A 579 24.61 -22.60 -4.27
CA LEU A 579 23.97 -22.76 -5.56
C LEU A 579 24.31 -21.61 -6.51
N GLY A 580 24.33 -20.37 -6.01
CA GLY A 580 24.72 -19.19 -6.78
C GLY A 580 26.15 -19.30 -7.31
N LEU A 581 27.08 -19.89 -6.55
CA LEU A 581 28.45 -20.11 -7.03
C LEU A 581 28.50 -21.15 -8.17
N LEU A 582 27.69 -22.22 -8.08
CA LEU A 582 27.55 -23.22 -9.15
C LEU A 582 26.92 -22.61 -10.41
N VAL A 583 25.87 -21.80 -10.23
CA VAL A 583 25.21 -21.06 -11.30
C VAL A 583 26.19 -20.09 -11.97
N ALA A 584 26.98 -19.33 -11.19
CA ALA A 584 28.03 -18.45 -11.72
C ALA A 584 29.05 -19.22 -12.56
N ALA A 585 29.52 -20.38 -12.08
CA ALA A 585 30.42 -21.24 -12.82
C ALA A 585 29.80 -21.74 -14.14
N GLY A 586 28.53 -22.14 -14.13
CA GLY A 586 27.77 -22.51 -15.33
C GLY A 586 27.63 -21.34 -16.32
N ARG A 587 27.35 -20.14 -15.81
CA ARG A 587 27.25 -18.90 -16.58
C ARG A 587 28.56 -18.46 -17.23
N MET A 588 29.69 -18.84 -16.64
CA MET A 588 31.05 -18.60 -17.15
C MET A 588 31.61 -19.79 -17.94
N CYS A 589 30.87 -20.89 -18.06
CA CYS A 589 31.33 -22.09 -18.74
C CYS A 589 31.58 -21.84 -20.23
N LYS A 590 32.59 -22.52 -20.80
CA LYS A 590 32.91 -22.44 -22.23
C LYS A 590 31.88 -23.16 -23.12
N ILE A 591 31.14 -24.12 -22.56
CA ILE A 591 30.15 -24.94 -23.27
C ILE A 591 28.88 -24.10 -23.49
N ALA A 592 28.58 -23.79 -24.75
CA ALA A 592 27.50 -22.87 -25.12
C ALA A 592 26.11 -23.32 -24.62
N PRO A 593 25.70 -24.60 -24.73
CA PRO A 593 24.41 -25.06 -24.19
C PRO A 593 24.23 -24.81 -22.69
N ILE A 594 25.25 -25.13 -21.89
CA ILE A 594 25.22 -24.92 -20.42
C ILE A 594 25.10 -23.42 -20.12
N ARG A 595 25.92 -22.60 -20.78
CA ARG A 595 25.90 -21.15 -20.60
C ARG A 595 24.53 -20.55 -20.95
N TRP A 596 23.92 -21.00 -22.03
CA TRP A 596 22.64 -20.49 -22.49
C TRP A 596 21.50 -20.89 -21.54
N LEU A 597 21.46 -22.15 -21.10
CA LEU A 597 20.49 -22.64 -20.11
C LEU A 597 20.57 -21.83 -18.81
N VAL A 598 21.78 -21.64 -18.29
CA VAL A 598 21.98 -20.85 -17.06
C VAL A 598 21.61 -19.38 -17.26
N LYS A 599 21.95 -18.78 -18.42
CA LYS A 599 21.56 -17.41 -18.74
C LYS A 599 20.05 -17.25 -18.79
N PHE A 600 19.34 -18.22 -19.36
CA PHE A 600 17.88 -18.24 -19.41
C PHE A 600 17.26 -18.32 -18.02
N TYR A 601 17.75 -19.24 -17.17
CA TYR A 601 17.32 -19.33 -15.77
C TYR A 601 17.55 -18.02 -14.99
N ILE A 602 18.74 -17.42 -15.08
CA ILE A 602 19.02 -16.13 -14.40
C ILE A 602 18.08 -15.04 -14.91
N SER A 603 17.79 -15.01 -16.22
CA SER A 603 16.88 -14.05 -16.82
C SER A 603 15.46 -14.16 -16.26
N ILE A 604 14.94 -15.38 -16.09
CA ILE A 604 13.61 -15.59 -15.50
C ILE A 604 13.62 -15.23 -14.02
N ALA A 605 14.58 -15.78 -13.26
CA ALA A 605 14.61 -15.64 -11.81
C ALA A 605 14.76 -14.18 -11.37
N ARG A 606 15.53 -13.36 -12.10
CA ARG A 606 15.71 -11.93 -11.80
C ARG A 606 14.71 -11.01 -12.52
N GLY A 607 14.05 -11.51 -13.57
CA GLY A 607 13.10 -10.74 -14.39
C GLY A 607 11.64 -10.94 -14.00
N THR A 608 11.34 -11.79 -13.02
CA THR A 608 9.97 -12.07 -12.55
C THR A 608 9.86 -11.88 -11.04
N PRO A 609 8.71 -11.41 -10.52
CA PRO A 609 8.48 -11.27 -9.09
C PRO A 609 8.68 -12.59 -8.33
N LEU A 610 9.34 -12.54 -7.17
CA LEU A 610 9.53 -13.71 -6.29
C LEU A 610 8.18 -14.32 -5.87
N MET A 611 7.17 -13.48 -5.64
CA MET A 611 5.80 -13.93 -5.33
C MET A 611 5.26 -14.90 -6.39
N LEU A 612 5.39 -14.56 -7.68
CA LEU A 612 4.95 -15.44 -8.78
C LEU A 612 5.78 -16.72 -8.84
N GLN A 613 7.07 -16.66 -8.53
CA GLN A 613 7.92 -17.86 -8.48
C GLN A 613 7.48 -18.81 -7.38
N LEU A 614 7.05 -18.31 -6.21
CA LEU A 614 6.50 -19.13 -5.14
C LEU A 614 5.21 -19.85 -5.57
N LEU A 615 4.31 -19.14 -6.26
CA LEU A 615 3.09 -19.73 -6.83
C LEU A 615 3.41 -20.82 -7.84
N VAL A 616 4.35 -20.57 -8.77
CA VAL A 616 4.77 -21.55 -9.78
C VAL A 616 5.41 -22.78 -9.14
N VAL A 617 6.26 -22.61 -8.13
CA VAL A 617 6.90 -23.74 -7.44
C VAL A 617 5.86 -24.55 -6.67
N PHE A 618 4.90 -23.90 -6.01
CA PHE A 618 3.89 -24.60 -5.21
C PHE A 618 2.83 -25.31 -6.08
N TYR A 619 2.25 -24.61 -7.05
CA TYR A 619 1.17 -25.16 -7.88
C TYR A 619 1.66 -25.90 -9.13
N GLY A 620 2.91 -25.68 -9.55
CA GLY A 620 3.50 -26.31 -10.73
C GLY A 620 3.43 -27.84 -10.74
N PRO A 621 3.75 -28.56 -9.64
CA PRO A 621 3.64 -30.01 -9.60
C PRO A 621 2.22 -30.55 -9.88
N TYR A 622 1.19 -29.83 -9.44
CA TYR A 622 -0.20 -30.17 -9.72
C TYR A 622 -0.51 -29.99 -11.21
N TYR A 623 -0.23 -28.81 -11.78
CA TYR A 623 -0.57 -28.52 -13.18
C TYR A 623 0.29 -29.30 -14.20
N LEU A 624 1.55 -29.61 -13.88
CA LEU A 624 2.46 -30.30 -14.79
C LEU A 624 2.36 -31.83 -14.71
N PHE A 625 2.07 -32.36 -13.51
CA PHE A 625 2.17 -33.82 -13.26
C PHE A 625 0.92 -34.42 -12.62
N GLY A 626 -0.13 -33.62 -12.35
CA GLY A 626 -1.35 -34.07 -11.68
C GLY A 626 -1.12 -34.49 -10.22
N ALA A 627 -0.04 -34.02 -9.58
CA ALA A 627 0.29 -34.40 -8.22
C ALA A 627 -0.63 -33.70 -7.20
N THR A 628 -1.13 -34.44 -6.21
CA THR A 628 -1.86 -33.85 -5.08
C THR A 628 -0.89 -33.07 -4.19
N LEU A 629 -1.20 -31.80 -3.92
CA LEU A 629 -0.38 -30.97 -3.03
C LEU A 629 -0.70 -31.29 -1.58
N THR A 630 0.31 -31.19 -0.71
CA THR A 630 0.15 -31.40 0.73
C THR A 630 0.62 -30.16 1.49
N THR A 631 0.05 -29.90 2.67
CA THR A 631 0.50 -28.81 3.56
C THR A 631 2.01 -28.86 3.82
N SER A 632 2.58 -30.06 3.95
CA SER A 632 4.01 -30.26 4.16
C SER A 632 4.88 -29.82 2.97
N TYR A 633 4.33 -29.83 1.75
CA TYR A 633 5.03 -29.36 0.55
C TYR A 633 5.19 -27.83 0.53
N ARG A 634 4.29 -27.09 1.16
CA ARG A 634 4.31 -25.62 1.15
C ARG A 634 5.63 -25.06 1.67
N PHE A 635 6.11 -25.54 2.81
CA PHE A 635 7.41 -25.15 3.36
C PHE A 635 8.55 -25.44 2.37
N GLN A 636 8.52 -26.60 1.72
CA GLN A 636 9.54 -27.00 0.75
C GLN A 636 9.50 -26.10 -0.49
N ALA A 637 8.30 -25.73 -0.95
CA ALA A 637 8.08 -24.79 -2.05
C ALA A 637 8.62 -23.39 -1.72
N VAL A 638 8.41 -22.90 -0.48
CA VAL A 638 9.05 -21.66 0.00
C VAL A 638 10.57 -21.77 -0.13
N ILE A 639 11.19 -22.79 0.49
CA ILE A 639 12.65 -22.91 0.46
C ILE A 639 13.19 -23.06 -0.97
N ILE A 640 12.52 -23.82 -1.83
CA ILE A 640 12.93 -23.99 -3.23
C ILE A 640 12.81 -22.68 -4.00
N GLY A 641 11.67 -21.99 -3.90
CA GLY A 641 11.44 -20.73 -4.61
C GLY A 641 12.44 -19.65 -4.20
N PHE A 642 12.61 -19.43 -2.90
CA PHE A 642 13.60 -18.49 -2.38
C PHE A 642 15.04 -18.89 -2.75
N ALA A 643 15.42 -20.17 -2.59
CA ALA A 643 16.78 -20.60 -2.90
C ALA A 643 17.12 -20.46 -4.38
N LEU A 644 16.19 -20.80 -5.28
CA LEU A 644 16.36 -20.65 -6.72
C LEU A 644 16.38 -19.17 -7.14
N ASN A 645 15.57 -18.32 -6.53
CA ASN A 645 15.59 -16.89 -6.82
C ASN A 645 16.93 -16.26 -6.39
N TYR A 646 17.27 -16.37 -5.11
CA TYR A 646 18.48 -15.76 -4.56
C TYR A 646 19.76 -16.33 -5.15
N ALA A 647 19.78 -17.60 -5.57
CA ALA A 647 20.94 -18.16 -6.27
C ALA A 647 21.22 -17.42 -7.60
N ALA A 648 20.21 -16.90 -8.30
CA ALA A 648 20.41 -16.14 -9.52
C ALA A 648 21.02 -14.75 -9.26
N TYR A 649 20.57 -14.06 -8.20
CA TYR A 649 21.15 -12.79 -7.76
C TYR A 649 22.60 -12.98 -7.30
N PHE A 650 22.85 -13.96 -6.41
CA PHE A 650 24.20 -14.27 -5.98
C PHE A 650 25.11 -14.71 -7.13
N ALA A 651 24.60 -15.42 -8.13
CA ALA A 651 25.39 -15.82 -9.29
C ALA A 651 25.93 -14.63 -10.09
N GLU A 652 25.13 -13.58 -10.28
CA GLU A 652 25.54 -12.37 -10.99
C GLU A 652 26.53 -11.53 -10.15
N ILE A 653 26.34 -11.51 -8.84
CA ILE A 653 27.29 -10.92 -7.89
C ILE A 653 28.64 -11.65 -7.94
N TYR A 654 28.64 -12.99 -7.84
CA TYR A 654 29.85 -13.81 -7.94
C TYR A 654 30.54 -13.64 -9.29
N ARG A 655 29.79 -13.66 -10.41
CA ARG A 655 30.34 -13.44 -11.75
C ARG A 655 31.08 -12.10 -11.83
N SER A 656 30.45 -11.03 -11.34
CA SER A 656 31.02 -9.68 -11.34
C SER A 656 32.25 -9.60 -10.45
N GLY A 657 32.22 -10.23 -9.28
CA GLY A 657 33.38 -10.34 -8.38
C GLY A 657 34.56 -11.10 -8.97
N ILE A 658 34.32 -12.19 -9.70
CA ILE A 658 35.37 -12.98 -10.36
C ILE A 658 36.02 -12.14 -11.47
N GLN A 659 35.22 -11.41 -12.24
CA GLN A 659 35.69 -10.57 -13.34
C GLN A 659 36.42 -9.31 -12.88
N ALA A 660 36.13 -8.83 -11.66
CA ALA A 660 36.84 -7.71 -11.06
C ALA A 660 38.29 -8.03 -10.68
N VAL A 661 38.68 -9.32 -10.58
CA VAL A 661 40.07 -9.70 -10.28
C VAL A 661 40.95 -9.48 -11.52
N PRO A 662 42.03 -8.69 -11.43
CA PRO A 662 42.86 -8.34 -12.59
C PRO A 662 43.38 -9.57 -13.35
N GLN A 663 43.32 -9.49 -14.68
CA GLN A 663 43.75 -10.60 -15.55
C GLN A 663 45.23 -10.96 -15.37
N GLY A 664 46.08 -9.98 -15.06
CA GLY A 664 47.51 -10.20 -14.78
C GLY A 664 47.77 -11.18 -13.62
N GLN A 665 46.87 -11.27 -12.63
CA GLN A 665 47.02 -12.26 -11.56
C GLN A 665 46.76 -13.69 -12.05
N HIS A 666 45.83 -13.86 -13.00
CA HIS A 666 45.56 -15.16 -13.61
C HIS A 666 46.74 -15.62 -14.48
N GLU A 667 47.37 -14.68 -15.19
CA GLU A 667 48.55 -14.92 -16.02
C GLU A 667 49.78 -15.24 -15.15
N ALA A 668 50.01 -14.48 -14.08
CA ALA A 668 51.08 -14.73 -13.12
C ALA A 668 50.95 -16.10 -12.45
N ALA A 669 49.75 -16.48 -12.01
CA ALA A 669 49.49 -17.79 -11.42
C ALA A 669 49.84 -18.94 -12.38
N LYS A 670 49.50 -18.77 -13.67
CA LYS A 670 49.81 -19.75 -14.71
C LYS A 670 51.31 -19.88 -14.95
N ILE A 671 52.05 -18.77 -14.94
CA ILE A 671 53.52 -18.76 -15.08
C ILE A 671 54.18 -19.46 -13.88
N LEU A 672 53.65 -19.27 -12.68
CA LEU A 672 54.10 -19.92 -11.44
C LEU A 672 53.68 -21.40 -11.34
N GLY A 673 53.02 -21.96 -12.36
CA GLY A 673 52.65 -23.38 -12.42
C GLY A 673 51.40 -23.75 -11.62
N TYR A 674 50.58 -22.78 -11.19
CA TYR A 674 49.31 -23.07 -10.53
C TYR A 674 48.30 -23.67 -11.52
N SER A 675 47.60 -24.72 -11.10
CA SER A 675 46.43 -25.24 -11.82
C SER A 675 45.23 -24.30 -11.70
N LYS A 676 44.26 -24.37 -12.61
CA LYS A 676 43.05 -23.51 -12.57
C LYS A 676 42.29 -23.57 -11.24
N SER A 677 42.22 -24.75 -10.62
CA SER A 677 41.59 -24.93 -9.31
C SER A 677 42.39 -24.23 -8.22
N GLN A 678 43.71 -24.39 -8.23
CA GLN A 678 44.58 -23.68 -7.28
C GLN A 678 44.54 -22.15 -7.49
N THR A 679 44.54 -21.68 -8.74
CA THR A 679 44.36 -20.26 -9.07
C THR A 679 43.03 -19.74 -8.53
N PHE A 680 41.93 -20.48 -8.73
CA PHE A 680 40.63 -20.07 -8.22
C PHE A 680 40.61 -20.03 -6.69
N PHE A 681 40.83 -21.16 -6.02
CA PHE A 681 40.64 -21.24 -4.56
C PHE A 681 41.71 -20.49 -3.75
N LYS A 682 42.94 -20.34 -4.26
CA LYS A 682 44.02 -19.66 -3.51
C LYS A 682 44.18 -18.18 -3.85
N ILE A 683 43.75 -17.74 -5.04
CA ILE A 683 44.00 -16.36 -5.53
C ILE A 683 42.69 -15.64 -5.79
N VAL A 684 41.85 -16.16 -6.69
CA VAL A 684 40.65 -15.46 -7.16
C VAL A 684 39.54 -15.42 -6.10
N PHE A 685 39.20 -16.56 -5.52
CA PHE A 685 38.08 -16.70 -4.58
C PHE A 685 38.22 -15.82 -3.33
N PRO A 686 39.39 -15.75 -2.64
CA PRO A 686 39.54 -14.85 -1.50
C PRO A 686 39.35 -13.36 -1.85
N GLN A 687 39.82 -12.92 -3.02
CA GLN A 687 39.65 -11.54 -3.48
C GLN A 687 38.23 -11.25 -3.94
N MET A 688 37.64 -12.16 -4.71
CA MET A 688 36.23 -12.11 -5.10
C MET A 688 35.34 -11.99 -3.86
N ALA A 689 35.52 -12.86 -2.86
CA ALA A 689 34.72 -12.89 -1.64
C ALA A 689 34.78 -11.56 -0.87
N LYS A 690 35.91 -10.85 -0.90
CA LYS A 690 36.03 -9.50 -0.34
C LYS A 690 35.25 -8.48 -1.18
N ASN A 691 35.48 -8.46 -2.49
CA ASN A 691 34.94 -7.44 -3.39
C ASN A 691 33.41 -7.46 -3.48
N ILE A 692 32.79 -8.64 -3.37
CA ILE A 692 31.35 -8.79 -3.49
C ILE A 692 30.59 -8.60 -2.18
N LEU A 693 31.31 -8.54 -1.05
CA LEU A 693 30.67 -8.61 0.26
C LEU A 693 29.63 -7.50 0.47
N PRO A 694 29.84 -6.23 0.05
CA PRO A 694 28.81 -5.20 0.13
C PRO A 694 27.54 -5.55 -0.66
N SER A 695 27.68 -6.07 -1.87
CA SER A 695 26.53 -6.51 -2.68
C SER A 695 25.81 -7.71 -2.07
N VAL A 696 26.55 -8.68 -1.51
CA VAL A 696 25.96 -9.80 -0.78
C VAL A 696 25.20 -9.30 0.46
N THR A 697 25.73 -8.32 1.19
CA THR A 697 25.06 -7.69 2.33
C THR A 697 23.70 -7.09 1.94
N ASN A 698 23.63 -6.37 0.82
CA ASN A 698 22.37 -5.77 0.35
C ASN A 698 21.30 -6.83 0.04
N GLU A 699 21.69 -7.93 -0.63
CA GLU A 699 20.77 -9.05 -0.90
C GLU A 699 20.32 -9.74 0.38
N VAL A 700 21.24 -9.94 1.33
CA VAL A 700 20.93 -10.55 2.64
C VAL A 700 19.97 -9.67 3.46
N ILE A 701 20.13 -8.34 3.45
CA ILE A 701 19.20 -7.40 4.10
C ILE A 701 17.83 -7.44 3.41
N THR A 702 17.81 -7.51 2.08
CA THR A 702 16.55 -7.61 1.32
C THR A 702 15.79 -8.89 1.66
N LEU A 703 16.51 -10.01 1.79
CA LEU A 703 15.93 -11.32 2.14
C LEU A 703 15.14 -11.31 3.44
N VAL A 704 15.55 -10.50 4.43
CA VAL A 704 14.79 -10.37 5.68
C VAL A 704 13.35 -9.94 5.40
N LYS A 705 13.16 -8.94 4.54
CA LYS A 705 11.84 -8.41 4.18
C LYS A 705 11.11 -9.39 3.26
N ASP A 706 11.83 -9.97 2.30
CA ASP A 706 11.23 -10.88 1.32
C ASP A 706 10.66 -12.13 1.97
N THR A 707 11.12 -12.55 3.17
CA THR A 707 10.49 -13.68 3.90
C THR A 707 8.99 -13.51 4.08
N SER A 708 8.48 -12.28 4.14
CA SER A 708 7.05 -11.98 4.19
C SER A 708 6.30 -12.53 2.98
N LEU A 709 6.90 -12.54 1.78
CA LEU A 709 6.27 -13.02 0.53
C LEU A 709 5.82 -14.49 0.58
N ALA A 710 6.26 -15.26 1.58
CA ALA A 710 5.72 -16.60 1.84
C ALA A 710 4.20 -16.59 2.10
N PHE A 711 3.61 -15.45 2.50
CA PHE A 711 2.16 -15.26 2.62
C PHE A 711 1.42 -15.59 1.32
N ALA A 712 2.06 -15.39 0.16
CA ALA A 712 1.46 -15.58 -1.16
C ALA A 712 1.00 -17.00 -1.45
N ILE A 713 1.58 -17.99 -0.76
CA ILE A 713 1.14 -19.38 -0.82
C ILE A 713 0.52 -19.84 0.50
N SER A 714 0.05 -18.90 1.33
CA SER A 714 -0.55 -19.15 2.65
C SER A 714 0.39 -19.89 3.61
N TYR A 715 1.68 -19.55 3.58
CA TYR A 715 2.62 -20.01 4.60
C TYR A 715 2.64 -19.00 5.76
N THR A 716 2.33 -19.48 6.95
CA THR A 716 2.26 -18.63 8.15
C THR A 716 3.65 -18.28 8.64
N GLU A 717 4.06 -17.04 8.41
CA GLU A 717 5.26 -16.44 8.97
C GLU A 717 4.90 -15.18 9.77
N MET A 718 5.89 -14.42 10.25
CA MET A 718 5.67 -13.31 11.18
C MET A 718 4.71 -12.22 10.67
N PHE A 719 4.80 -11.80 9.41
CA PHE A 719 3.89 -10.81 8.84
C PHE A 719 2.48 -11.37 8.68
N THR A 720 2.34 -12.62 8.22
CA THR A 720 1.05 -13.32 8.19
C THR A 720 0.41 -13.39 9.57
N LEU A 721 1.16 -13.79 10.61
CA LEU A 721 0.65 -13.78 11.99
C LEU A 721 0.28 -12.38 12.47
N ALA A 722 1.06 -11.36 12.11
CA ALA A 722 0.75 -9.99 12.48
C ALA A 722 -0.57 -9.50 11.85
N LYS A 723 -0.84 -9.85 10.59
CA LYS A 723 -2.15 -9.60 9.97
C LYS A 723 -3.28 -10.30 10.72
N GLN A 724 -3.13 -11.60 10.99
CA GLN A 724 -4.14 -12.39 11.71
C GLN A 724 -4.45 -11.83 13.11
N VAL A 725 -3.42 -11.45 13.87
CA VAL A 725 -3.60 -10.88 15.21
C VAL A 725 -4.15 -9.46 15.16
N ALA A 726 -3.75 -8.66 14.17
CA ALA A 726 -4.23 -7.29 13.99
C ALA A 726 -5.74 -7.27 13.74
N ALA A 727 -6.21 -8.16 12.87
CA ALA A 727 -7.61 -8.22 12.54
C ALA A 727 -8.46 -8.88 13.65
N ALA A 728 -7.98 -9.96 14.28
CA ALA A 728 -8.67 -10.56 15.43
C ALA A 728 -8.85 -9.58 16.61
N GLN A 729 -7.95 -8.61 16.78
CA GLN A 729 -8.03 -7.62 17.86
C GLN A 729 -8.47 -6.22 17.39
N THR A 730 -8.92 -6.09 16.14
CA THR A 730 -9.34 -4.82 15.52
C THR A 730 -8.36 -3.68 15.79
N THR A 731 -7.05 -3.95 15.68
CA THR A 731 -5.98 -3.01 16.01
C THR A 731 -4.77 -3.15 15.10
N ILE A 732 -4.20 -2.03 14.64
CA ILE A 732 -2.98 -2.01 13.81
C ILE A 732 -1.69 -2.33 14.60
N MET A 733 -1.78 -2.39 15.93
CA MET A 733 -0.62 -2.55 16.81
C MET A 733 0.27 -3.77 16.49
N PRO A 734 -0.25 -4.96 16.12
CA PRO A 734 0.59 -6.10 15.76
C PRO A 734 1.44 -5.86 14.51
N LEU A 735 0.93 -5.10 13.52
CA LEU A 735 1.68 -4.74 12.32
C LEU A 735 2.82 -3.76 12.65
N PHE A 736 2.58 -2.81 13.56
CA PHE A 736 3.63 -1.92 14.05
C PHE A 736 4.74 -2.69 14.80
N ILE A 737 4.34 -3.62 15.68
CA ILE A 737 5.29 -4.49 16.41
C ILE A 737 6.08 -5.35 15.43
N ALA A 738 5.44 -5.91 14.41
CA ALA A 738 6.08 -6.63 13.31
C ALA A 738 7.12 -5.76 12.57
N GLY A 739 6.79 -4.50 12.26
CA GLY A 739 7.72 -3.53 11.68
C GLY A 739 8.97 -3.33 12.54
N VAL A 740 8.80 -3.18 13.86
CA VAL A 740 9.91 -3.08 14.82
C VAL A 740 10.76 -4.34 14.81
N PHE A 741 10.15 -5.53 14.74
CA PHE A 741 10.90 -6.80 14.64
C PHE A 741 11.73 -6.89 13.36
N TYR A 742 11.16 -6.54 12.20
CA TYR A 742 11.91 -6.51 10.94
C TYR A 742 13.06 -5.50 11.00
N TYR A 743 12.84 -4.32 11.57
CA TYR A 743 13.89 -3.32 11.74
C TYR A 743 15.02 -3.82 12.64
N ILE A 744 14.70 -4.37 13.82
CA ILE A 744 15.70 -4.92 14.74
C ILE A 744 16.47 -6.06 14.07
N PHE A 745 15.78 -6.95 13.36
CA PHE A 745 16.44 -8.08 12.70
C PHE A 745 17.36 -7.60 11.58
N ASN A 746 16.90 -6.66 10.74
CA ASN A 746 17.73 -6.01 9.73
C ASN A 746 18.95 -5.31 10.34
N PHE A 747 18.78 -4.58 11.44
CA PHE A 747 19.87 -3.93 12.15
C PHE A 747 20.90 -4.94 12.66
N VAL A 748 20.46 -6.06 13.24
CA VAL A 748 21.35 -7.13 13.70
C VAL A 748 22.12 -7.76 12.53
N VAL A 749 21.44 -8.03 11.42
CA VAL A 749 22.05 -8.58 10.20
C VAL A 749 23.07 -7.60 9.62
N ALA A 750 22.71 -6.33 9.44
CA ALA A 750 23.59 -5.28 8.94
C ALA A 750 24.84 -5.13 9.84
N PHE A 751 24.65 -5.06 11.15
CA PHE A 751 25.76 -4.97 12.11
C PHE A 751 26.72 -6.18 12.03
N VAL A 752 26.18 -7.39 11.89
CA VAL A 752 26.99 -8.61 11.73
C VAL A 752 27.76 -8.57 10.40
N MET A 753 27.11 -8.16 9.31
CA MET A 753 27.73 -8.07 7.99
C MET A 753 28.82 -7.01 7.93
N GLU A 754 28.60 -5.81 8.48
CA GLU A 754 29.63 -4.77 8.61
C GLU A 754 30.86 -5.25 9.38
N LYS A 755 30.65 -6.05 10.45
CA LYS A 755 31.75 -6.59 11.24
C LYS A 755 32.54 -7.64 10.47
N ILE A 756 31.87 -8.44 9.64
CA ILE A 756 32.53 -9.37 8.71
C ILE A 756 33.33 -8.57 7.67
N GLU A 757 32.75 -7.52 7.11
CA GLU A 757 33.40 -6.65 6.13
C GLU A 757 34.65 -5.96 6.67
N LYS A 758 34.54 -5.32 7.84
CA LYS A 758 35.68 -4.70 8.54
C LYS A 758 36.78 -5.71 8.84
N ARG A 759 36.44 -6.96 9.17
CA ARG A 759 37.46 -8.00 9.35
C ARG A 759 38.12 -8.34 8.02
N MET A 760 37.41 -8.44 6.90
CA MET A 760 37.98 -8.85 5.61
C MET A 760 38.87 -7.79 4.93
N ASN A 761 39.08 -6.61 5.52
CA ASN A 761 40.00 -5.57 5.06
C ASN A 761 41.49 -5.88 5.31
N TYR A 762 41.99 -7.03 4.85
CA TYR A 762 43.38 -7.49 5.06
C TYR A 762 44.38 -7.13 3.94
N TYR A 763 43.96 -6.44 2.87
CA TYR A 763 44.84 -5.89 1.83
C TYR A 763 44.34 -4.50 1.42
N HIS A 764 45.23 -3.50 1.41
CA HIS A 764 45.00 -2.17 0.87
C HIS A 764 45.21 -2.14 -0.64
#